data_AF-A0A960DU57-F1
#
_entry.id   AF-A0A960DU57-F1
#
_cell.length_a   1.000
_cell.length_b   1.000
_cell.length_c   1.000
_cell.angle_alpha   90.00
_cell.angle_beta   90.00
_cell.angle_gamma   90.00
#
_symmetry.space_group_name_H-M   'P 1'
#
loop_
_entity.id
_entity.type
_entity.pdbx_description
1 polymer ?
#
loop_
_entity_poly.entity_id
_entity_poly.type
_entity_poly.pdbx_seq_one_letter_code
_entity_poly.pdbx_strand_id
1 'polypeptide(L)'
;MRQVGRSVRAALVALVVAGTAALVPASPAAAATHQVTVSGGFGSGSYAPGAIVHVWADVDPRTEVVTGWSGDDELLAGPQEWHTTFTMPARDVALSVATAPQDLDLTVEPFKGVTSLAKTVRYHLFPGMRGVVLFSHGTGGSSTYIEGIETFPVALALTRAGYGVISFEAEESVAGDLNGDGKERWAGGYGVGNVDLRNTDALLASFEARGLLPARTPRYALGMSAGGSWSHRLGTVAATSSAASFPELRFRAVISYCADASATLSGQLTTTPSAWFLCGADDNSEVSNAEAAANEAQLRSRGVPSDLVLNPPSPLYDQRFARVPGITAVESAGIAGELRAAGYTDAAGFLDTDANVIAADMLARPEAFPVAAAQVGSYNGIRTELGAMRAEHQMYSDLAARTVAWFDRFDRPPTADGQAVVLQKGVPKAVVLTGADPDDQPLTCVVPGASQQGKVTVGGSGCARSLTAVPRSAGTDAFAFRMRDPDGLESANATVSLSIVNRPPTATDRTVEVGVGERVAIALTGTDPDPGEGFALTCTPGTGPTALGSVSGGGCNVTYAAGDATGTDSFAFTVDDGFGGVEAGTVTVEVVEPTLPGCREGEPANARYVCRVYLDLLGRAADPGGKAFWLRKVDAGEPRGTIIRKFQGTPEYARRVVDDVYRTFLQRNPDPSGQAYWAGKVQRGTNPDELRSQVIGSNEYWTKAGASPQSFAAALYQQVTRTPATSAQVAGIVSAIDGGRTRTSLAASVLASSAGDTATVQGIYERYLRRTPPASEVTYWVGKLQSGVTELRLIEAVIASNEYYRRA
;
A
#
# COMPACT_ATOMS: atom_id res chain seq x y z
N MET A 1 31.14 63.19 30.60
CA MET A 1 30.22 63.70 31.64
C MET A 1 29.57 62.50 32.34
N ARG A 2 29.77 62.41 33.67
CA ARG A 2 28.99 61.75 34.75
C ARG A 2 28.13 60.50 34.41
N GLN A 3 28.46 59.33 34.97
CA GLN A 3 27.94 58.71 36.22
C GLN A 3 26.60 57.97 35.95
N VAL A 4 26.41 56.66 36.21
CA VAL A 4 26.15 55.92 37.48
C VAL A 4 26.02 54.42 37.08
N GLY A 5 26.42 53.35 37.79
CA GLY A 5 27.07 53.12 39.08
C GLY A 5 27.08 51.61 39.45
N ARG A 6 28.01 51.25 40.37
CA ARG A 6 28.02 50.12 41.36
C ARG A 6 28.24 48.68 40.82
N SER A 7 29.33 47.93 41.10
CA SER A 7 30.20 47.63 42.30
C SER A 7 30.07 46.11 42.59
N VAL A 8 31.01 45.21 42.26
CA VAL A 8 32.33 44.91 42.86
C VAL A 8 32.29 44.67 44.37
N ARG A 9 32.74 43.49 44.83
CA ARG A 9 33.63 43.35 46.00
C ARG A 9 34.30 41.99 46.12
N ALA A 10 35.63 42.04 46.21
CA ALA A 10 36.50 41.05 46.81
C ALA A 10 37.22 41.69 48.03
N ALA A 11 37.52 40.82 49.01
CA ALA A 11 38.65 40.83 49.95
C ALA A 11 38.68 41.73 51.23
N LEU A 12 39.00 41.03 52.34
CA LEU A 12 40.01 41.27 53.40
C LEU A 12 39.57 41.54 54.89
N VAL A 13 39.71 40.47 55.73
CA VAL A 13 40.53 40.28 56.97
C VAL A 13 40.43 41.17 58.24
N ALA A 14 40.16 40.50 59.39
CA ALA A 14 40.57 40.64 60.83
C ALA A 14 40.18 41.91 61.68
N LEU A 15 39.94 41.92 63.02
CA LEU A 15 40.31 41.04 64.15
C LEU A 15 39.46 41.35 65.46
N VAL A 16 39.01 40.29 66.17
CA VAL A 16 38.86 40.02 67.65
C VAL A 16 38.06 40.94 68.63
N VAL A 17 37.12 40.35 69.42
CA VAL A 17 37.18 40.13 70.91
C VAL A 17 36.28 38.95 71.37
N ALA A 18 36.94 37.98 72.00
CA ALA A 18 36.62 36.93 72.99
C ALA A 18 35.19 36.62 73.52
N GLY A 19 34.93 35.30 73.75
CA GLY A 19 33.94 34.82 74.72
C GLY A 19 33.57 33.31 74.70
N THR A 20 34.45 32.46 75.26
CA THR A 20 34.19 31.16 75.94
C THR A 20 33.80 29.85 75.20
N ALA A 21 34.52 28.80 75.64
CA ALA A 21 34.25 27.36 75.65
C ALA A 21 34.48 26.55 74.35
N ALA A 22 35.64 25.89 74.35
CA ALA A 22 36.11 24.95 73.36
C ALA A 22 35.20 23.71 73.25
N LEU A 23 34.63 23.51 72.06
CA LEU A 23 34.34 22.18 71.53
C LEU A 23 35.50 21.82 70.62
N VAL A 24 36.21 20.75 70.97
CA VAL A 24 37.13 20.06 70.06
C VAL A 24 36.36 19.85 68.74
N PRO A 25 36.86 20.29 67.57
CA PRO A 25 36.22 19.90 66.33
C PRO A 25 36.37 18.38 66.27
N ALA A 26 35.24 17.67 66.34
CA ALA A 26 35.21 16.27 65.96
C ALA A 26 35.89 16.18 64.60
N SER A 27 36.82 15.22 64.43
CA SER A 27 37.33 14.85 63.11
C SER A 27 36.15 14.84 62.14
N PRO A 28 36.28 15.42 60.92
CA PRO A 28 35.21 15.31 59.94
C PRO A 28 34.89 13.81 59.82
N ALA A 29 33.65 13.44 60.16
CA ALA A 29 33.18 12.09 59.95
C ALA A 29 33.47 11.78 58.48
N ALA A 30 34.26 10.73 58.22
CA ALA A 30 34.55 10.30 56.86
C ALA A 30 33.20 10.23 56.13
N ALA A 31 33.06 11.00 55.04
CA ALA A 31 31.84 11.00 54.26
C ALA A 31 31.51 9.54 53.93
N ALA A 32 30.29 9.10 54.27
CA ALA A 32 29.89 7.72 54.04
C ALA A 32 30.07 7.41 52.54
N THR A 33 30.94 6.46 52.23
CA THR A 33 31.12 5.96 50.86
C THR A 33 30.16 4.81 50.61
N HIS A 34 29.82 4.60 49.34
CA HIS A 34 28.94 3.54 48.88
C HIS A 34 29.68 2.64 47.89
N GLN A 35 29.26 1.38 47.81
CA GLN A 35 29.88 0.39 46.92
C GLN A 35 29.32 0.50 45.51
N VAL A 36 30.21 0.43 44.52
CA VAL A 36 29.91 0.20 43.11
C VAL A 36 30.38 -1.20 42.77
N THR A 37 29.47 -2.03 42.27
CA THR A 37 29.77 -3.37 41.77
C THR A 37 29.52 -3.42 40.28
N VAL A 38 30.58 -3.64 39.50
CA VAL A 38 30.54 -3.82 38.05
C VAL A 38 30.80 -5.29 37.72
N SER A 39 29.85 -5.93 37.05
CA SER A 39 29.98 -7.29 36.52
C SER A 39 30.18 -7.23 35.00
N GLY A 40 31.14 -8.00 34.47
CA GLY A 40 31.50 -7.99 33.05
C GLY A 40 32.34 -6.77 32.62
N GLY A 41 32.90 -6.03 33.58
CA GLY A 41 33.64 -4.80 33.32
C GLY A 41 34.46 -4.32 34.51
N PHE A 42 34.93 -3.07 34.40
CA PHE A 42 35.83 -2.42 35.34
C PHE A 42 35.19 -1.15 35.95
N GLY A 43 35.73 -0.70 37.09
CA GLY A 43 35.20 0.47 37.85
C GLY A 43 34.51 0.13 39.17
N SER A 44 34.56 -1.13 39.61
CA SER A 44 34.12 -1.52 40.96
C SER A 44 34.96 -0.84 42.04
N GLY A 45 34.33 -0.40 43.13
CA GLY A 45 35.04 0.27 44.22
C GLY A 45 34.12 0.96 45.22
N SER A 46 34.71 1.73 46.14
CA SER A 46 33.97 2.52 47.13
C SER A 46 34.10 4.00 46.83
N TYR A 47 32.98 4.70 46.66
CA TYR A 47 32.94 6.08 46.19
C TYR A 47 32.06 6.96 47.10
N ALA A 48 32.44 8.22 47.25
CA ALA A 48 31.62 9.20 47.97
C ALA A 48 30.43 9.65 47.11
N PRO A 49 29.24 9.90 47.69
CA PRO A 49 28.13 10.53 46.99
C PRO A 49 28.56 11.82 46.27
N GLY A 50 28.11 11.99 45.03
CA GLY A 50 28.45 13.13 44.19
C GLY A 50 29.76 13.00 43.40
N ALA A 51 30.57 11.96 43.64
CA ALA A 51 31.74 11.68 42.82
C ALA A 51 31.31 11.24 41.39
N ILE A 52 32.08 11.65 40.38
CA ILE A 52 31.93 11.10 39.03
C ILE A 52 32.68 9.77 38.99
N VAL A 53 31.94 8.69 38.75
CA VAL A 53 32.48 7.33 38.66
C VAL A 53 32.57 6.95 37.20
N HIS A 54 33.73 6.45 36.79
CA HIS A 54 33.96 5.88 35.47
C HIS A 54 33.80 4.36 35.52
N VAL A 55 33.10 3.81 34.54
CA VAL A 55 32.94 2.36 34.37
C VAL A 55 33.23 1.97 32.93
N TRP A 56 33.84 0.81 32.75
CA TRP A 56 34.26 0.29 31.45
C TRP A 56 33.75 -1.13 31.24
N ALA A 57 33.38 -1.47 30.03
CA ALA A 57 33.11 -2.84 29.63
C ALA A 57 34.42 -3.61 29.43
N ASP A 58 34.44 -4.88 29.87
CA ASP A 58 35.47 -5.81 29.44
C ASP A 58 35.07 -6.33 28.06
N VAL A 59 35.55 -5.65 27.02
CA VAL A 59 35.19 -5.89 25.63
C VAL A 59 36.44 -5.94 24.77
N ASP A 60 36.55 -6.96 23.92
CA ASP A 60 37.62 -7.00 22.92
C ASP A 60 37.33 -5.98 21.79
N PRO A 61 38.17 -4.94 21.61
CA PRO A 61 37.95 -3.91 20.59
C PRO A 61 38.07 -4.43 19.15
N ARG A 62 38.42 -5.70 18.93
CA ARG A 62 38.57 -6.34 17.62
C ARG A 62 37.49 -7.35 17.30
N THR A 63 36.79 -7.89 18.29
CA THR A 63 35.88 -9.02 18.07
C THR A 63 34.55 -8.90 18.80
N GLU A 64 34.35 -7.89 19.64
CA GLU A 64 33.14 -7.72 20.43
C GLU A 64 32.64 -6.27 20.42
N VAL A 65 31.35 -6.12 20.67
CA VAL A 65 30.73 -4.82 20.91
C VAL A 65 29.80 -4.86 22.12
N VAL A 66 29.64 -3.73 22.76
CA VAL A 66 28.69 -3.58 23.87
C VAL A 66 27.26 -3.56 23.33
N THR A 67 26.39 -4.32 23.99
CA THR A 67 24.95 -4.42 23.65
C THR A 67 24.06 -3.71 24.67
N GLY A 68 24.64 -3.27 25.78
CA GLY A 68 23.99 -2.45 26.79
C GLY A 68 24.48 -2.76 28.20
N TRP A 69 24.27 -1.79 29.07
CA TRP A 69 24.37 -1.93 30.52
C TRP A 69 23.01 -2.28 31.12
N SER A 70 23.00 -2.87 32.31
CA SER A 70 21.81 -3.25 33.07
C SER A 70 22.04 -3.12 34.57
N GLY A 71 20.95 -3.03 35.34
CA GLY A 71 21.00 -2.90 36.80
C GLY A 71 20.54 -1.51 37.20
N ASP A 72 21.48 -0.69 37.66
CA ASP A 72 21.31 0.75 37.88
C ASP A 72 21.73 1.58 36.65
N ASP A 73 21.49 1.06 35.43
CA ASP A 73 21.95 1.65 34.17
C ASP A 73 21.28 2.99 33.83
N GLU A 74 20.16 3.32 34.47
CA GLU A 74 19.51 4.62 34.37
C GLU A 74 20.37 5.78 34.90
N LEU A 75 21.40 5.48 35.70
CA LEU A 75 22.35 6.47 36.20
C LEU A 75 23.42 6.85 35.16
N LEU A 76 23.64 6.01 34.15
CA LEU A 76 24.75 6.15 33.21
C LEU A 76 24.50 7.26 32.19
N ALA A 77 25.53 8.06 31.93
CA ALA A 77 25.50 9.10 30.90
C ALA A 77 25.41 8.50 29.48
N GLY A 78 25.92 7.28 29.29
CA GLY A 78 25.95 6.56 28.02
C GLY A 78 25.77 5.05 28.25
N PRO A 79 24.54 4.56 28.50
CA PRO A 79 24.28 3.16 28.85
C PRO A 79 24.48 2.16 27.69
N GLN A 80 24.94 2.63 26.53
CA GLN A 80 25.27 1.82 25.36
C GLN A 80 26.77 1.88 25.02
N GLU A 81 27.53 2.74 25.70
CA GLU A 81 28.95 2.94 25.42
C GLU A 81 29.81 1.98 26.23
N TRP A 82 30.97 1.62 25.69
CA TRP A 82 31.92 0.75 26.38
C TRP A 82 32.61 1.45 27.55
N HIS A 83 32.77 2.77 27.48
CA HIS A 83 33.19 3.61 28.59
C HIS A 83 32.08 4.61 28.87
N THR A 84 31.67 4.70 30.13
CA THR A 84 30.67 5.69 30.54
C THR A 84 30.89 6.15 31.97
N THR A 85 30.11 7.16 32.37
CA THR A 85 30.18 7.75 33.70
C THR A 85 28.82 7.90 34.34
N PHE A 86 28.78 8.01 35.66
CA PHE A 86 27.60 8.44 36.41
C PHE A 86 28.01 9.24 37.64
N THR A 87 27.08 10.03 38.18
CA THR A 87 27.29 10.70 39.48
C THR A 87 26.84 9.77 40.60
N MET A 88 27.75 9.44 41.52
CA MET A 88 27.52 8.48 42.59
C MET A 88 26.33 8.90 43.48
N PRO A 89 25.28 8.08 43.62
CA PRO A 89 24.16 8.38 44.51
C PRO A 89 24.52 8.06 45.97
N ALA A 90 23.65 8.46 46.90
CA ALA A 90 23.75 8.11 48.33
C ALA A 90 23.25 6.68 48.63
N ARG A 91 23.63 5.72 47.78
CA ARG A 91 23.32 4.28 47.89
C ARG A 91 24.34 3.47 47.11
N ASP A 92 24.43 2.18 47.39
CA ASP A 92 25.21 1.25 46.58
C ASP A 92 24.64 1.15 45.15
N VAL A 93 25.52 0.89 44.19
CA VAL A 93 25.23 0.81 42.76
C VAL A 93 25.70 -0.54 42.22
N ALA A 94 24.84 -1.21 41.48
CA ALA A 94 25.14 -2.48 40.81
C ALA A 94 24.90 -2.35 39.30
N LEU A 95 25.94 -2.60 38.52
CA LEU A 95 25.95 -2.51 37.07
C LEU A 95 26.44 -3.81 36.48
N SER A 96 25.79 -4.28 35.42
CA SER A 96 26.23 -5.42 34.61
C SER A 96 26.21 -5.03 33.15
N VAL A 97 27.31 -5.28 32.45
CA VAL A 97 27.41 -5.00 31.01
C VAL A 97 27.34 -6.29 30.21
N ALA A 98 26.67 -6.23 29.06
CA ALA A 98 26.60 -7.32 28.11
C ALA A 98 27.35 -6.97 26.82
N THR A 99 28.21 -7.87 26.37
CA THR A 99 28.89 -7.80 25.08
C THR A 99 28.35 -8.87 24.14
N ALA A 100 28.61 -8.70 22.85
CA ALA A 100 28.32 -9.71 21.85
C ALA A 100 29.43 -9.74 20.79
N PRO A 101 29.73 -10.94 20.24
CA PRO A 101 30.72 -11.07 19.19
C PRO A 101 30.25 -10.34 17.91
N GLN A 102 31.22 -9.78 17.20
CA GLN A 102 31.07 -9.18 15.89
C GLN A 102 32.38 -9.37 15.10
N ASP A 103 32.29 -10.09 13.99
CA ASP A 103 33.41 -10.22 13.06
C ASP A 103 33.34 -9.10 12.00
N LEU A 104 34.51 -8.59 11.61
CA LEU A 104 34.64 -7.61 10.55
C LEU A 104 35.88 -7.90 9.71
N ASP A 105 35.65 -8.51 8.55
CA ASP A 105 36.66 -8.70 7.53
C ASP A 105 36.60 -7.56 6.50
N LEU A 106 37.73 -6.86 6.36
CA LEU A 106 37.88 -5.80 5.37
C LEU A 106 38.50 -6.36 4.09
N THR A 107 37.80 -6.16 2.98
CA THR A 107 38.36 -6.37 1.63
C THR A 107 39.32 -5.23 1.32
N VAL A 108 40.52 -5.58 0.85
CA VAL A 108 41.55 -4.60 0.48
C VAL A 108 41.78 -4.67 -1.02
N GLU A 109 41.63 -3.55 -1.72
CA GLU A 109 41.87 -3.48 -3.16
C GLU A 109 42.51 -2.15 -3.59
N PRO A 110 43.28 -2.15 -4.70
CA PRO A 110 43.74 -0.92 -5.31
C PRO A 110 42.61 -0.25 -6.11
N PHE A 111 42.46 1.06 -5.94
CA PHE A 111 41.56 1.91 -6.71
C PHE A 111 42.35 3.00 -7.42
N LYS A 112 42.27 3.02 -8.75
CA LYS A 112 42.84 4.08 -9.57
C LYS A 112 41.76 5.11 -9.87
N GLY A 113 41.72 6.16 -9.06
CA GLY A 113 40.81 7.29 -9.24
C GLY A 113 41.19 8.17 -10.43
N VAL A 114 41.12 9.48 -10.27
CA VAL A 114 41.38 10.43 -11.38
C VAL A 114 42.86 10.73 -11.62
N THR A 115 43.76 10.11 -10.86
CA THR A 115 45.20 10.34 -10.96
C THR A 115 45.97 9.11 -11.44
N SER A 116 47.27 9.29 -11.63
CA SER A 116 48.14 8.30 -12.28
C SER A 116 48.45 7.08 -11.39
N LEU A 117 48.35 7.21 -10.06
CA LEU A 117 48.66 6.16 -9.09
C LEU A 117 47.41 5.57 -8.41
N ALA A 118 47.46 4.26 -8.20
CA ALA A 118 46.42 3.54 -7.47
C ALA A 118 46.56 3.80 -5.95
N LYS A 119 45.40 3.89 -5.30
CA LYS A 119 45.22 4.08 -3.86
C LYS A 119 44.68 2.81 -3.23
N THR A 120 44.98 2.58 -1.97
CA THR A 120 44.42 1.46 -1.22
C THR A 120 43.05 1.83 -0.69
N VAL A 121 42.05 1.01 -0.99
CA VAL A 121 40.71 1.08 -0.41
C VAL A 121 40.48 -0.18 0.43
N ARG A 122 39.93 0.02 1.63
CA ARG A 122 39.49 -1.03 2.53
C ARG A 122 37.99 -0.92 2.71
N TYR A 123 37.24 -2.01 2.57
CA TYR A 123 35.79 -1.95 2.73
C TYR A 123 35.19 -3.26 3.22
N HIS A 124 34.01 -3.13 3.83
CA HIS A 124 33.09 -4.24 4.07
C HIS A 124 31.71 -3.81 3.58
N LEU A 125 31.28 -4.38 2.45
CA LEU A 125 30.00 -4.11 1.80
C LEU A 125 29.25 -5.43 1.60
N PHE A 126 27.95 -5.43 1.85
CA PHE A 126 27.12 -6.64 1.77
C PHE A 126 25.69 -6.32 1.28
N PRO A 127 24.99 -7.29 0.67
CA PRO A 127 23.61 -7.08 0.21
C PRO A 127 22.67 -6.75 1.37
N GLY A 128 21.78 -5.77 1.17
CA GLY A 128 20.78 -5.39 2.17
C GLY A 128 21.30 -4.51 3.31
N MET A 129 22.54 -4.00 3.21
CA MET A 129 23.03 -2.97 4.13
C MET A 129 22.11 -1.74 4.15
N ARG A 130 21.96 -1.15 5.33
CA ARG A 130 21.11 0.03 5.59
C ARG A 130 21.71 1.28 4.96
N GLY A 131 23.02 1.41 5.03
CA GLY A 131 23.78 2.49 4.41
C GLY A 131 25.26 2.15 4.35
N VAL A 132 26.08 3.08 3.87
CA VAL A 132 27.54 2.97 3.87
C VAL A 132 28.19 4.17 4.57
N VAL A 133 29.16 3.90 5.44
CA VAL A 133 29.92 4.92 6.16
C VAL A 133 31.34 5.01 5.63
N LEU A 134 31.74 6.21 5.21
CA LEU A 134 33.09 6.52 4.76
C LEU A 134 33.95 6.97 5.95
N PHE A 135 35.13 6.37 6.09
CA PHE A 135 36.13 6.64 7.11
C PHE A 135 37.30 7.39 6.50
N SER A 136 37.42 8.66 6.86
CA SER A 136 38.48 9.55 6.38
C SER A 136 39.55 9.80 7.44
N HIS A 137 40.79 9.52 7.09
CA HIS A 137 41.93 9.59 7.99
C HIS A 137 42.42 11.03 8.22
N GLY A 138 43.19 11.30 9.28
CA GLY A 138 43.84 12.60 9.50
C GLY A 138 45.04 12.86 8.57
N THR A 139 45.74 13.98 8.75
CA THR A 139 46.83 14.46 7.86
C THR A 139 47.99 13.46 7.66
N GLY A 140 48.27 12.59 8.63
CA GLY A 140 49.33 11.57 8.55
C GLY A 140 48.84 10.15 8.25
N GLY A 141 47.54 9.96 8.01
CA GLY A 141 46.94 8.64 7.91
C GLY A 141 46.91 8.05 6.50
N SER A 142 46.34 6.85 6.41
CA SER A 142 46.02 6.14 5.18
C SER A 142 44.70 5.37 5.39
N SER A 143 44.30 4.54 4.43
CA SER A 143 43.11 3.70 4.59
C SER A 143 43.23 2.64 5.70
N THR A 144 44.42 2.42 6.29
CA THR A 144 44.54 1.59 7.53
C THR A 144 43.92 2.28 8.75
N TYR A 145 43.51 3.54 8.65
CA TYR A 145 42.87 4.28 9.73
C TYR A 145 41.68 3.54 10.35
N ILE A 146 40.87 2.86 9.54
CA ILE A 146 39.74 2.05 10.01
C ILE A 146 40.17 0.87 10.89
N GLU A 147 41.41 0.39 10.75
CA GLU A 147 41.98 -0.71 11.53
C GLU A 147 42.61 -0.25 12.85
N GLY A 148 42.60 1.05 13.14
CA GLY A 148 43.15 1.63 14.38
C GLY A 148 42.40 1.18 15.64
N ILE A 149 43.10 1.16 16.78
CA ILE A 149 42.59 0.64 18.07
C ILE A 149 41.27 1.30 18.49
N GLU A 150 41.15 2.59 18.26
CA GLU A 150 39.95 3.37 18.62
C GLU A 150 38.98 3.58 17.44
N THR A 151 39.41 3.32 16.20
CA THR A 151 38.54 3.47 15.02
C THR A 151 37.81 2.16 14.69
N PHE A 152 38.46 1.01 14.89
CA PHE A 152 37.91 -0.30 14.57
C PHE A 152 36.67 -0.66 15.41
N PRO A 153 36.60 -0.34 16.72
CA PRO A 153 35.37 -0.55 17.50
C PRO A 153 34.17 0.24 16.96
N VAL A 154 34.40 1.45 16.41
CA VAL A 154 33.34 2.22 15.74
C VAL A 154 32.88 1.51 14.47
N ALA A 155 33.81 0.94 13.70
CA ALA A 155 33.47 0.14 12.52
C ALA A 155 32.71 -1.14 12.88
N LEU A 156 33.08 -1.83 13.96
CA LEU A 156 32.35 -3.01 14.48
C LEU A 156 30.91 -2.65 14.89
N ALA A 157 30.74 -1.53 15.60
CA ALA A 157 29.41 -1.06 16.01
C ALA A 157 28.53 -0.76 14.80
N LEU A 158 29.09 -0.09 13.78
CA LEU A 158 28.37 0.22 12.53
C LEU A 158 27.99 -1.02 11.73
N THR A 159 28.90 -1.99 11.57
CA THR A 159 28.60 -3.20 10.80
C THR A 159 27.59 -4.09 11.51
N ARG A 160 27.66 -4.18 12.84
CA ARG A 160 26.60 -4.83 13.64
C ARG A 160 25.24 -4.15 13.46
N ALA A 161 25.22 -2.82 13.37
CA ALA A 161 24.00 -2.04 13.14
C ALA A 161 23.48 -2.12 11.70
N GLY A 162 24.18 -2.86 10.81
CA GLY A 162 23.76 -3.11 9.43
C GLY A 162 24.33 -2.12 8.40
N TYR A 163 25.35 -1.33 8.75
CA TYR A 163 26.03 -0.44 7.81
C TYR A 163 27.22 -1.13 7.14
N GLY A 164 27.43 -0.84 5.85
CA GLY A 164 28.71 -1.07 5.19
C GLY A 164 29.73 0.00 5.61
N VAL A 165 31.01 -0.30 5.51
CA VAL A 165 32.09 0.65 5.84
C VAL A 165 33.14 0.70 4.73
N ILE A 166 33.67 1.89 4.45
CA ILE A 166 34.73 2.13 3.46
C ILE A 166 35.78 3.06 4.06
N SER A 167 37.05 2.70 3.98
CA SER A 167 38.18 3.61 4.25
C SER A 167 39.09 3.68 3.04
N PHE A 168 39.56 4.88 2.74
CA PHE A 168 40.30 5.18 1.51
C PHE A 168 41.36 6.23 1.76
N GLU A 169 42.28 6.34 0.81
CA GLU A 169 43.42 7.23 0.87
C GLU A 169 43.13 8.56 0.18
N ALA A 170 43.53 9.67 0.82
CA ALA A 170 43.63 10.97 0.16
C ALA A 170 44.70 10.92 -0.96
N GLU A 171 44.57 11.78 -1.97
CA GLU A 171 45.41 11.80 -3.17
C GLU A 171 46.92 11.71 -2.89
N GLU A 172 47.37 12.31 -1.80
CA GLU A 172 48.80 12.53 -1.53
C GLU A 172 49.30 11.80 -0.27
N SER A 173 48.54 10.80 0.16
CA SER A 173 48.97 9.82 1.16
C SER A 173 49.88 8.72 0.57
N VAL A 174 49.87 8.53 -0.76
CA VAL A 174 50.57 7.41 -1.44
C VAL A 174 51.99 7.75 -1.92
N ALA A 175 52.20 8.91 -2.57
CA ALA A 175 53.49 9.19 -3.22
C ALA A 175 53.95 10.67 -3.20
N GLY A 176 53.37 11.52 -2.36
CA GLY A 176 53.71 12.95 -2.28
C GLY A 176 52.87 13.82 -3.23
N ASP A 177 53.43 14.96 -3.64
CA ASP A 177 52.79 16.01 -4.48
C ASP A 177 52.71 15.55 -5.95
N LEU A 178 51.66 14.81 -6.30
CA LEU A 178 51.52 14.15 -7.61
C LEU A 178 50.94 15.07 -8.69
N ASN A 179 50.30 16.17 -8.30
CA ASN A 179 49.60 17.12 -9.15
C ASN A 179 50.31 18.50 -9.21
N GLY A 180 51.36 18.72 -8.40
CA GLY A 180 52.14 19.95 -8.32
C GLY A 180 51.47 21.08 -7.53
N ASP A 181 50.45 20.79 -6.71
CA ASP A 181 49.74 21.79 -5.90
C ASP A 181 50.21 21.84 -4.43
N GLY A 182 51.01 20.88 -3.99
CA GLY A 182 51.54 20.79 -2.64
C GLY A 182 51.44 19.37 -2.09
N LYS A 183 51.60 19.20 -0.76
CA LYS A 183 51.25 17.94 -0.07
C LYS A 183 49.89 18.09 0.63
N GLU A 184 48.91 18.64 -0.09
CA GLU A 184 47.54 18.83 0.35
C GLU A 184 46.76 17.51 0.39
N ARG A 185 46.63 16.93 1.58
CA ARG A 185 45.68 15.84 1.85
C ARG A 185 44.34 16.43 2.26
N TRP A 186 43.26 15.94 1.66
CA TRP A 186 41.92 16.47 1.87
C TRP A 186 41.82 17.95 1.47
N ALA A 187 42.21 18.21 0.22
CA ALA A 187 42.37 19.55 -0.32
C ALA A 187 41.15 20.46 -0.07
N GLY A 188 41.41 21.77 -0.03
CA GLY A 188 40.40 22.81 0.14
C GLY A 188 39.44 22.97 -1.04
N GLY A 189 38.46 23.87 -0.91
CA GLY A 189 37.48 24.19 -1.95
C GLY A 189 36.43 23.12 -2.27
N TYR A 190 35.55 23.44 -3.21
CA TYR A 190 34.42 22.61 -3.67
C TYR A 190 34.41 22.37 -5.18
N GLY A 191 35.32 23.00 -5.93
CA GLY A 191 35.33 22.93 -7.38
C GLY A 191 35.91 21.62 -7.91
N VAL A 192 35.73 21.38 -9.22
CA VAL A 192 36.30 20.23 -9.95
C VAL A 192 37.85 20.17 -9.94
N GLY A 193 38.51 21.24 -9.50
CA GLY A 193 39.96 21.22 -9.23
C GLY A 193 40.34 20.38 -8.02
N ASN A 194 39.41 20.14 -7.08
CA ASN A 194 39.65 19.32 -5.90
C ASN A 194 39.71 17.84 -6.30
N VAL A 195 40.91 17.28 -6.25
CA VAL A 195 41.21 15.91 -6.67
C VAL A 195 40.62 14.87 -5.71
N ASP A 196 40.59 15.14 -4.41
CA ASP A 196 40.02 14.25 -3.41
C ASP A 196 38.50 14.10 -3.58
N LEU A 197 37.79 15.18 -3.97
CA LEU A 197 36.35 15.12 -4.25
C LEU A 197 36.10 14.24 -5.48
N ARG A 198 36.88 14.44 -6.54
CA ARG A 198 36.79 13.64 -7.76
C ARG A 198 37.10 12.17 -7.53
N ASN A 199 38.10 11.86 -6.70
CA ASN A 199 38.43 10.49 -6.33
C ASN A 199 37.33 9.85 -5.49
N THR A 200 36.78 10.57 -4.52
CA THR A 200 35.70 10.06 -3.66
C THR A 200 34.45 9.77 -4.49
N ASP A 201 34.09 10.68 -5.39
CA ASP A 201 32.96 10.52 -6.31
C ASP A 201 33.17 9.32 -7.26
N ALA A 202 34.36 9.22 -7.87
CA ALA A 202 34.71 8.10 -8.74
C ALA A 202 34.77 6.76 -7.99
N LEU A 203 35.19 6.75 -6.73
CA LEU A 203 35.25 5.54 -5.91
C LEU A 203 33.84 4.99 -5.68
N LEU A 204 32.91 5.85 -5.24
CA LEU A 204 31.51 5.49 -5.02
C LEU A 204 30.85 5.00 -6.31
N ALA A 205 31.01 5.73 -7.41
CA ALA A 205 30.53 5.31 -8.73
C ALA A 205 31.07 3.93 -9.15
N SER A 206 32.33 3.63 -8.81
CA SER A 206 32.92 2.32 -9.12
C SER A 206 32.30 1.17 -8.34
N PHE A 207 31.85 1.40 -7.10
CA PHE A 207 31.12 0.40 -6.32
C PHE A 207 29.72 0.19 -6.87
N GLU A 208 29.05 1.26 -7.32
CA GLU A 208 27.74 1.15 -7.96
C GLU A 208 27.78 0.38 -9.27
N ALA A 209 28.74 0.71 -10.15
CA ALA A 209 28.91 0.06 -11.43
C ALA A 209 29.19 -1.45 -11.30
N ARG A 210 29.80 -1.86 -10.18
CA ARG A 210 30.07 -3.27 -9.84
C ARG A 210 28.92 -3.95 -9.10
N GLY A 211 27.85 -3.22 -8.77
CA GLY A 211 26.71 -3.74 -8.01
C GLY A 211 27.00 -4.01 -6.53
N LEU A 212 28.13 -3.49 -6.01
CA LEU A 212 28.52 -3.64 -4.60
C LEU A 212 27.85 -2.59 -3.71
N LEU A 213 27.54 -1.42 -4.28
CA LEU A 213 26.79 -0.35 -3.63
C LEU A 213 25.55 -0.05 -4.47
N PRO A 214 24.35 -0.52 -4.10
CA PRO A 214 23.13 -0.15 -4.82
C PRO A 214 22.96 1.37 -4.92
N ALA A 215 22.49 1.87 -6.07
CA ALA A 215 22.53 3.30 -6.43
C ALA A 215 21.77 4.27 -5.50
N ARG A 216 21.02 3.72 -4.55
CA ARG A 216 20.17 4.44 -3.60
C ARG A 216 20.57 4.20 -2.15
N THR A 217 21.69 3.51 -1.93
CA THR A 217 22.17 3.22 -0.57
C THR A 217 22.55 4.54 0.12
N PRO A 218 21.94 4.86 1.27
CA PRO A 218 22.30 5.99 2.12
C PRO A 218 23.80 6.07 2.39
N ARG A 219 24.35 7.28 2.35
CA ARG A 219 25.80 7.52 2.52
C ARG A 219 26.07 8.41 3.71
N TYR A 220 27.06 8.03 4.49
CA TYR A 220 27.50 8.74 5.68
C TYR A 220 29.01 8.91 5.63
N ALA A 221 29.52 9.92 6.34
CA ALA A 221 30.95 10.12 6.46
C ALA A 221 31.31 10.40 7.90
N LEU A 222 32.42 9.83 8.35
CA LEU A 222 33.10 10.22 9.56
C LEU A 222 34.60 10.25 9.32
N GLY A 223 35.28 11.05 10.13
CA GLY A 223 36.74 11.09 10.11
C GLY A 223 37.26 11.86 11.30
N MET A 224 38.58 11.77 11.50
CA MET A 224 39.26 12.45 12.59
C MET A 224 40.22 13.51 12.05
N SER A 225 40.37 14.63 12.76
CA SER A 225 41.27 15.73 12.38
C SER A 225 40.93 16.26 10.98
N ALA A 226 41.91 16.37 10.07
CA ALA A 226 41.67 16.73 8.67
C ALA A 226 40.61 15.86 7.98
N GLY A 227 40.50 14.57 8.35
CA GLY A 227 39.45 13.67 7.86
C GLY A 227 38.05 13.97 8.42
N GLY A 228 37.96 14.55 9.63
CA GLY A 228 36.72 15.05 10.20
C GLY A 228 36.23 16.30 9.45
N SER A 229 37.14 17.24 9.21
CA SER A 229 36.89 18.37 8.29
C SER A 229 36.51 17.89 6.89
N TRP A 230 37.16 16.85 6.37
CA TRP A 230 36.80 16.26 5.08
C TRP A 230 35.38 15.70 5.07
N SER A 231 34.96 15.02 6.15
CA SER A 231 33.59 14.48 6.27
C SER A 231 32.54 15.59 6.20
N HIS A 232 32.78 16.73 6.86
CA HIS A 232 31.91 17.90 6.75
C HIS A 232 31.95 18.54 5.35
N ARG A 233 33.11 18.54 4.69
CA ARG A 233 33.24 18.99 3.30
C ARG A 233 32.38 18.12 2.38
N LEU A 234 32.46 16.79 2.49
CA LEU A 234 31.62 15.85 1.75
C LEU A 234 30.13 16.12 1.95
N GLY A 235 29.69 16.36 3.19
CA GLY A 235 28.31 16.75 3.49
C GLY A 235 27.90 18.11 2.88
N THR A 236 28.84 19.02 2.69
CA THR A 236 28.56 20.38 2.20
C THR A 236 28.51 20.47 0.67
N VAL A 237 29.24 19.61 -0.06
CA VAL A 237 29.37 19.65 -1.54
C VAL A 237 28.02 19.77 -2.24
N ALA A 238 27.01 19.00 -1.80
CA ALA A 238 25.67 18.98 -2.38
C ALA A 238 24.92 20.33 -2.30
N ALA A 239 25.29 21.21 -1.36
CA ALA A 239 24.72 22.54 -1.19
C ALA A 239 25.50 23.63 -1.96
N THR A 240 26.54 23.26 -2.70
CA THR A 240 27.37 24.20 -3.47
C THR A 240 27.01 24.20 -4.97
N SER A 241 27.53 25.19 -5.70
CA SER A 241 27.38 25.25 -7.17
C SER A 241 28.05 24.08 -7.91
N SER A 242 28.92 23.31 -7.24
CA SER A 242 29.62 22.16 -7.83
C SER A 242 28.89 20.82 -7.63
N ALA A 243 27.71 20.81 -7.00
CA ALA A 243 26.95 19.58 -6.75
C ALA A 243 26.68 18.74 -8.03
N ALA A 244 26.45 19.39 -9.17
CA ALA A 244 26.23 18.69 -10.44
C ALA A 244 27.47 17.95 -10.98
N SER A 245 28.67 18.34 -10.53
CA SER A 245 29.94 17.71 -10.92
C SER A 245 30.29 16.49 -10.06
N PHE A 246 29.58 16.30 -8.95
CA PHE A 246 29.82 15.24 -7.97
C PHE A 246 28.50 14.53 -7.62
N PRO A 247 27.88 13.82 -8.58
CA PRO A 247 26.56 13.21 -8.39
C PRO A 247 26.53 12.23 -7.22
N GLU A 248 27.66 11.62 -6.88
CA GLU A 248 27.81 10.64 -5.83
C GLU A 248 27.99 11.27 -4.43
N LEU A 249 28.37 12.54 -4.34
CA LEU A 249 28.67 13.16 -3.04
C LEU A 249 27.42 13.77 -2.38
N ARG A 250 26.46 12.89 -2.09
CA ARG A 250 25.19 13.21 -1.42
C ARG A 250 25.07 12.41 -0.13
N PHE A 251 25.53 12.99 0.97
CA PHE A 251 25.57 12.36 2.28
C PHE A 251 24.32 12.70 3.09
N ARG A 252 23.85 11.73 3.89
CA ARG A 252 22.68 11.85 4.77
C ARG A 252 23.03 12.45 6.11
N ALA A 253 24.20 12.13 6.61
CA ALA A 253 24.73 12.71 7.82
C ALA A 253 26.26 12.53 7.88
N VAL A 254 26.93 13.44 8.56
CA VAL A 254 28.38 13.44 8.71
C VAL A 254 28.79 13.69 10.16
N ILE A 255 29.95 13.15 10.54
CA ILE A 255 30.54 13.34 11.87
C ILE A 255 31.99 13.82 11.71
N SER A 256 32.37 14.86 12.45
CA SER A 256 33.76 15.27 12.64
C SER A 256 34.23 14.87 14.02
N TYR A 257 35.24 13.98 14.08
CA TYR A 257 35.98 13.71 15.31
C TYR A 257 37.16 14.66 15.45
N CYS A 258 37.25 15.34 16.60
CA CYS A 258 38.39 16.18 16.99
C CYS A 258 38.85 17.14 15.88
N ALA A 259 37.90 17.82 15.25
CA ALA A 259 38.13 18.88 14.28
C ALA A 259 36.91 19.82 14.24
N ASP A 260 37.17 21.12 14.14
CA ASP A 260 36.12 22.15 14.13
C ASP A 260 35.36 22.28 12.81
N ALA A 261 35.94 21.77 11.72
CA ALA A 261 35.42 21.88 10.36
C ALA A 261 35.20 23.34 9.89
N SER A 262 35.87 24.35 10.46
CA SER A 262 35.70 25.76 10.11
C SER A 262 36.04 26.04 8.64
N ALA A 263 37.08 25.38 8.10
CA ALA A 263 37.51 25.51 6.70
C ALA A 263 36.54 24.88 5.67
N THR A 264 35.41 24.32 6.13
CA THR A 264 34.40 23.69 5.29
C THR A 264 33.18 24.58 5.08
N LEU A 265 33.08 25.75 5.73
CA LEU A 265 31.85 26.56 5.68
C LEU A 265 30.59 25.76 6.04
N SER A 266 30.72 24.62 6.73
CA SER A 266 29.61 23.69 7.00
C SER A 266 28.48 24.43 7.71
N GLY A 267 28.79 25.19 8.77
CA GLY A 267 27.84 26.06 9.48
C GLY A 267 27.04 27.02 8.57
N GLN A 268 27.64 27.48 7.47
CA GLN A 268 27.08 28.48 6.58
C GLN A 268 26.31 27.88 5.39
N LEU A 269 26.80 26.78 4.82
CA LEU A 269 26.35 26.28 3.52
C LEU A 269 25.61 24.95 3.63
N THR A 270 26.08 24.01 4.45
CA THR A 270 25.56 22.64 4.41
C THR A 270 24.06 22.61 4.72
N THR A 271 23.36 21.66 4.11
CA THR A 271 22.02 21.23 4.50
C THR A 271 22.04 19.81 5.07
N THR A 272 23.21 19.16 5.03
CA THR A 272 23.41 17.81 5.53
C THR A 272 23.54 17.84 7.05
N PRO A 273 22.74 17.04 7.79
CA PRO A 273 22.93 16.83 9.21
C PRO A 273 24.40 16.60 9.57
N SER A 274 24.91 17.34 10.56
CA SER A 274 26.34 17.32 10.91
C SER A 274 26.56 17.27 12.42
N ALA A 275 27.47 16.42 12.88
CA ALA A 275 27.83 16.30 14.29
C ALA A 275 29.32 16.49 14.55
N TRP A 276 29.66 17.06 15.71
CA TRP A 276 31.03 17.27 16.17
C TRP A 276 31.28 16.48 17.45
N PHE A 277 32.13 15.46 17.37
CA PHE A 277 32.55 14.63 18.50
C PHE A 277 33.99 15.00 18.84
N LEU A 278 34.13 16.00 19.70
CA LEU A 278 35.40 16.71 19.95
C LEU A 278 36.19 16.08 21.07
N CYS A 279 37.51 16.25 20.99
CA CYS A 279 38.45 15.92 22.04
C CYS A 279 38.44 17.03 23.11
N GLY A 280 38.19 16.68 24.37
CA GLY A 280 37.98 17.64 25.45
C GLY A 280 39.21 18.47 25.83
N ALA A 281 40.39 17.88 25.73
CA ALA A 281 41.69 18.50 25.97
C ALA A 281 42.54 18.47 24.69
N ASP A 282 41.90 18.74 23.54
CA ASP A 282 42.58 18.77 22.24
C ASP A 282 43.82 19.69 22.31
N ASP A 283 44.98 19.12 22.04
CA ASP A 283 46.29 19.75 22.12
C ASP A 283 46.78 20.26 20.75
N ASN A 284 45.97 20.08 19.70
CA ASN A 284 46.28 20.57 18.37
C ASN A 284 45.82 22.03 18.20
N SER A 285 46.77 22.92 17.96
CA SER A 285 46.51 24.36 17.75
C SER A 285 45.65 24.68 16.52
N GLU A 286 45.50 23.74 15.59
CA GLU A 286 44.67 23.88 14.39
C GLU A 286 43.19 23.53 14.64
N VAL A 287 42.84 23.05 15.84
CA VAL A 287 41.46 22.69 16.20
C VAL A 287 40.94 23.61 17.30
N SER A 288 39.76 24.17 17.09
CA SER A 288 39.09 25.00 18.08
C SER A 288 37.71 24.44 18.47
N ASN A 289 37.62 23.90 19.69
CA ASN A 289 36.34 23.43 20.24
C ASN A 289 35.28 24.56 20.31
N ALA A 290 35.72 25.80 20.49
CA ALA A 290 34.83 26.96 20.47
C ALA A 290 34.31 27.27 19.07
N GLU A 291 35.13 27.12 18.03
CA GLU A 291 34.68 27.28 16.64
C GLU A 291 33.75 26.16 16.20
N ALA A 292 34.03 24.92 16.59
CA ALA A 292 33.13 23.80 16.39
C ALA A 292 31.73 24.07 16.97
N ALA A 293 31.68 24.59 18.20
CA ALA A 293 30.43 24.99 18.84
C ALA A 293 29.74 26.16 18.12
N ALA A 294 30.49 27.11 17.58
CA ALA A 294 29.93 28.20 16.78
C ALA A 294 29.34 27.69 15.45
N ASN A 295 30.03 26.77 14.77
CA ASN A 295 29.56 26.13 13.54
C ASN A 295 28.27 25.33 13.78
N GLU A 296 28.22 24.56 14.88
CA GLU A 296 27.03 23.82 15.28
C GLU A 296 25.85 24.74 15.59
N ALA A 297 26.08 25.80 16.38
CA ALA A 297 25.04 26.78 16.69
C ALA A 297 24.50 27.45 15.42
N GLN A 298 25.34 27.67 14.42
CA GLN A 298 24.92 28.21 13.13
C GLN A 298 24.02 27.24 12.36
N LEU A 299 24.34 25.94 12.33
CA LEU A 299 23.46 24.92 11.73
C LEU A 299 22.11 24.86 12.43
N ARG A 300 22.13 24.81 13.76
CA ARG A 300 20.91 24.79 14.58
C ARG A 300 20.03 26.00 14.29
N SER A 301 20.62 27.20 14.14
CA SER A 301 19.87 28.42 13.80
C SER A 301 19.19 28.37 12.42
N ARG A 302 19.72 27.55 11.51
CA ARG A 302 19.18 27.30 10.16
C ARG A 302 18.21 26.12 10.11
N GLY A 303 17.93 25.47 11.25
CA GLY A 303 17.09 24.28 11.31
C GLY A 303 17.74 23.01 10.76
N VAL A 304 19.06 23.00 10.54
CA VAL A 304 19.79 21.80 10.12
C VAL A 304 20.09 20.95 11.35
N PRO A 305 19.67 19.66 11.40
CA PRO A 305 19.95 18.78 12.51
C PRO A 305 21.44 18.71 12.82
N SER A 306 21.80 18.87 14.08
CA SER A 306 23.20 18.89 14.52
C SER A 306 23.38 18.39 15.94
N ASP A 307 24.59 17.94 16.26
CA ASP A 307 24.98 17.46 17.59
C ASP A 307 26.42 17.87 17.91
N LEU A 308 26.71 18.10 19.18
CA LEU A 308 28.02 18.51 19.68
C LEU A 308 28.31 17.77 20.97
N VAL A 309 29.42 17.06 21.00
CA VAL A 309 29.90 16.33 22.18
C VAL A 309 31.34 16.71 22.44
N LEU A 310 31.64 16.98 23.70
CA LEU A 310 32.99 17.16 24.19
C LEU A 310 33.35 15.93 25.00
N ASN A 311 34.24 15.07 24.48
CA ASN A 311 34.70 13.89 25.18
C ASN A 311 35.68 14.31 26.30
N PRO A 312 35.34 14.13 27.59
CA PRO A 312 36.24 14.52 28.67
C PRO A 312 37.40 13.52 28.81
N PRO A 313 38.50 13.93 29.48
CA PRO A 313 39.52 12.98 29.91
C PRO A 313 38.93 11.88 30.81
N SER A 314 39.63 10.74 30.87
CA SER A 314 39.32 9.60 31.73
C SER A 314 40.54 9.22 32.58
N PRO A 315 40.33 8.68 33.80
CA PRO A 315 41.44 8.28 34.65
C PRO A 315 42.08 6.98 34.16
N LEU A 316 43.34 6.77 34.55
CA LEU A 316 44.10 5.55 34.26
C LEU A 316 43.53 4.36 35.05
N TYR A 317 42.95 3.41 34.31
CA TYR A 317 42.53 2.12 34.83
C TYR A 317 43.45 1.00 34.34
N ASP A 318 43.56 -0.07 35.12
CA ASP A 318 44.61 -1.09 34.96
C ASP A 318 44.53 -1.84 33.63
N GLN A 319 43.33 -1.99 33.05
CA GLN A 319 43.10 -2.74 31.83
C GLN A 319 43.14 -1.89 30.55
N ARG A 320 43.46 -0.58 30.64
CA ARG A 320 43.47 0.31 29.47
C ARG A 320 44.26 -0.27 28.30
N PHE A 321 45.49 -0.69 28.56
CA PHE A 321 46.42 -1.12 27.51
C PHE A 321 46.15 -2.54 27.03
N ALA A 322 45.31 -3.33 27.71
CA ALA A 322 44.87 -4.64 27.22
C ALA A 322 44.03 -4.53 25.93
N ARG A 323 43.53 -3.34 25.61
CA ARG A 323 42.89 -3.01 24.32
C ARG A 323 43.88 -2.99 23.16
N VAL A 324 45.18 -2.85 23.43
CA VAL A 324 46.22 -2.88 22.41
C VAL A 324 46.51 -4.34 22.03
N PRO A 325 46.42 -4.71 20.73
CA PRO A 325 46.70 -6.08 20.32
C PRO A 325 48.05 -6.59 20.83
N GLY A 326 48.04 -7.74 21.49
CA GLY A 326 49.24 -8.39 22.03
C GLY A 326 49.60 -8.03 23.47
N ILE A 327 48.93 -7.07 24.11
CA ILE A 327 49.13 -6.75 25.54
C ILE A 327 48.09 -7.51 26.37
N THR A 328 48.54 -8.32 27.32
CA THR A 328 47.66 -9.03 28.25
C THR A 328 47.14 -8.11 29.37
N ALA A 329 46.08 -8.52 30.07
CA ALA A 329 45.56 -7.78 31.23
C ALA A 329 46.61 -7.58 32.34
N VAL A 330 47.51 -8.55 32.54
CA VAL A 330 48.59 -8.48 33.53
C VAL A 330 49.65 -7.44 33.11
N GLU A 331 50.04 -7.45 31.84
CA GLU A 331 51.00 -6.47 31.31
C GLU A 331 50.41 -5.06 31.32
N SER A 332 49.13 -4.92 30.96
CA SER A 332 48.41 -3.64 31.05
C SER A 332 48.42 -3.08 32.47
N ALA A 333 48.12 -3.91 33.48
CA ALA A 333 48.17 -3.49 34.88
C ALA A 333 49.59 -3.11 35.30
N GLY A 334 50.61 -3.81 34.77
CA GLY A 334 52.02 -3.48 34.96
C GLY A 334 52.37 -2.09 34.41
N ILE A 335 52.01 -1.81 33.15
CA ILE A 335 52.23 -0.50 32.50
C ILE A 335 51.51 0.62 33.29
N ALA A 336 50.26 0.38 33.71
CA ALA A 336 49.53 1.34 34.53
C ALA A 336 50.21 1.59 35.89
N GLY A 337 50.76 0.55 36.52
CA GLY A 337 51.56 0.68 37.73
C GLY A 337 52.83 1.51 37.53
N GLU A 338 53.54 1.32 36.42
CA GLU A 338 54.74 2.09 36.07
C GLU A 338 54.43 3.57 35.86
N LEU A 339 53.34 3.89 35.16
CA LEU A 339 52.86 5.26 34.96
C LEU A 339 52.56 5.97 36.29
N ARG A 340 51.88 5.29 37.21
CA ARG A 340 51.59 5.83 38.55
C ARG A 340 52.88 6.02 39.36
N ALA A 341 53.79 5.05 39.32
CA ALA A 341 55.07 5.12 40.03
C ALA A 341 55.99 6.24 39.50
N ALA A 342 55.91 6.50 38.19
CA ALA A 342 56.62 7.60 37.54
C ALA A 342 55.98 8.98 37.80
N GLY A 343 54.79 9.03 38.40
CA GLY A 343 54.11 10.27 38.78
C GLY A 343 53.38 10.96 37.63
N TYR A 344 52.98 10.22 36.58
CA TYR A 344 52.24 10.78 35.45
C TYR A 344 50.74 10.93 35.68
N THR A 345 50.25 10.51 36.84
CA THR A 345 48.84 10.64 37.23
C THR A 345 48.69 11.55 38.43
N ASP A 346 47.66 12.38 38.42
CA ASP A 346 47.25 13.16 39.58
C ASP A 346 46.62 12.28 40.68
N ALA A 347 46.20 12.90 41.78
CA ALA A 347 45.58 12.19 42.91
C ALA A 347 44.23 11.52 42.56
N ALA A 348 43.57 11.95 41.49
CA ALA A 348 42.33 11.38 40.98
C ALA A 348 42.58 10.32 39.87
N GLY A 349 43.84 10.09 39.51
CA GLY A 349 44.24 9.09 38.51
C GLY A 349 44.25 9.60 37.07
N PHE A 350 44.07 10.90 36.84
CA PHE A 350 44.10 11.48 35.49
C PHE A 350 45.53 11.80 35.06
N LEU A 351 45.81 11.65 33.77
CA LEU A 351 47.09 12.05 33.19
C LEU A 351 47.22 13.58 33.19
N ASP A 352 48.29 14.10 33.78
CA ASP A 352 48.57 15.54 33.80
C ASP A 352 49.59 15.98 32.72
N THR A 353 50.21 15.00 32.05
CA THR A 353 51.29 15.18 31.09
C THR A 353 50.87 14.68 29.70
N ASP A 354 51.34 15.33 28.64
CA ASP A 354 50.99 14.98 27.26
C ASP A 354 51.43 13.55 26.90
N ALA A 355 50.59 12.80 26.17
CA ALA A 355 50.84 11.40 25.84
C ALA A 355 52.13 11.21 25.03
N ASN A 356 52.47 12.16 24.15
CA ASN A 356 53.72 12.14 23.39
C ASN A 356 54.95 12.34 24.29
N VAL A 357 54.84 13.11 25.38
CA VAL A 357 55.92 13.31 26.34
C VAL A 357 56.12 12.04 27.18
N ILE A 358 55.03 11.46 27.67
CA ILE A 358 55.06 10.17 28.37
C ILE A 358 55.69 9.11 27.46
N ALA A 359 55.22 9.01 26.22
CA ALA A 359 55.76 8.07 25.24
C ALA A 359 57.20 8.39 24.80
N ALA A 360 57.67 9.63 24.83
CA ALA A 360 59.10 9.88 24.61
C ALA A 360 59.93 9.38 25.80
N ASP A 361 59.41 9.57 27.02
CA ASP A 361 60.12 9.22 28.23
C ASP A 361 60.23 7.71 28.47
N MET A 362 59.19 6.89 28.22
CA MET A 362 59.36 5.44 28.39
C MET A 362 60.36 4.83 27.38
N LEU A 363 60.54 5.44 26.19
CA LEU A 363 61.58 5.05 25.25
C LEU A 363 62.98 5.50 25.71
N ALA A 364 63.07 6.67 26.32
CA ALA A 364 64.34 7.24 26.79
C ALA A 364 64.84 6.56 28.07
N ARG A 365 63.94 6.03 28.90
CA ARG A 365 64.24 5.43 30.21
C ARG A 365 63.62 4.02 30.36
N PRO A 366 63.97 3.04 29.51
CA PRO A 366 63.35 1.72 29.53
C PRO A 366 63.52 0.98 30.88
N GLU A 367 64.53 1.32 31.67
CA GLU A 367 64.73 0.80 33.03
C GLU A 367 63.68 1.27 34.05
N ALA A 368 63.06 2.43 33.80
CA ALA A 368 61.98 2.96 34.64
C ALA A 368 60.61 2.39 34.24
N PHE A 369 60.50 1.82 33.04
CA PHE A 369 59.27 1.23 32.49
C PHE A 369 59.53 -0.18 31.92
N PRO A 370 60.05 -1.13 32.72
CA PRO A 370 60.47 -2.44 32.21
C PRO A 370 59.35 -3.25 31.54
N VAL A 371 58.09 -3.11 31.99
CA VAL A 371 56.92 -3.76 31.37
C VAL A 371 56.57 -3.06 30.07
N ALA A 372 56.46 -1.73 30.03
CA ALA A 372 56.19 -1.02 28.76
C ALA A 372 57.31 -1.23 27.74
N ALA A 373 58.58 -1.23 28.17
CA ALA A 373 59.75 -1.46 27.33
C ALA A 373 59.80 -2.88 26.74
N ALA A 374 59.17 -3.87 27.37
CA ALA A 374 59.02 -5.20 26.80
C ALA A 374 58.02 -5.25 25.62
N GLN A 375 57.14 -4.24 25.51
CA GLN A 375 56.09 -4.16 24.48
C GLN A 375 56.50 -3.32 23.27
N VAL A 376 57.74 -3.48 22.78
CA VAL A 376 58.33 -2.64 21.71
C VAL A 376 57.45 -2.54 20.45
N GLY A 377 56.78 -3.63 20.07
CA GLY A 377 55.89 -3.67 18.90
C GLY A 377 54.55 -2.92 19.09
N SER A 378 54.18 -2.62 20.33
CA SER A 378 52.87 -2.08 20.70
C SER A 378 52.95 -0.64 21.22
N TYR A 379 54.13 -0.03 21.18
CA TYR A 379 54.40 1.29 21.76
C TYR A 379 53.51 2.41 21.21
N ASN A 380 53.28 2.41 19.90
CA ASN A 380 52.35 3.36 19.27
C ASN A 380 50.91 3.16 19.76
N GLY A 381 50.52 1.92 20.05
CA GLY A 381 49.21 1.61 20.62
C GLY A 381 49.08 2.15 22.04
N ILE A 382 50.11 1.96 22.88
CA ILE A 382 50.16 2.54 24.24
C ILE A 382 50.03 4.07 24.18
N ARG A 383 50.79 4.74 23.30
CA ARG A 383 50.69 6.20 23.08
C ARG A 383 49.28 6.62 22.65
N THR A 384 48.65 5.87 21.75
CA THR A 384 47.28 6.13 21.30
C THR A 384 46.28 6.02 22.44
N GLU A 385 46.37 4.99 23.28
CA GLU A 385 45.49 4.83 24.44
C GLU A 385 45.69 5.95 25.47
N LEU A 386 46.93 6.38 25.71
CA LEU A 386 47.23 7.53 26.57
C LEU A 386 46.58 8.82 26.05
N GLY A 387 46.70 9.10 24.76
CA GLY A 387 46.10 10.28 24.13
C GLY A 387 44.57 10.25 24.17
N ALA A 388 43.97 9.09 23.88
CA ALA A 388 42.52 8.90 23.98
C ALA A 388 42.03 9.08 25.43
N MET A 389 42.76 8.58 26.43
CA MET A 389 42.44 8.80 27.84
C MET A 389 42.49 10.28 28.23
N ARG A 390 43.54 10.99 27.82
CA ARG A 390 43.68 12.42 28.14
C ARG A 390 42.73 13.29 27.30
N ALA A 391 42.01 12.70 26.36
CA ALA A 391 41.18 13.40 25.38
C ALA A 391 41.97 14.46 24.60
N GLU A 392 43.25 14.14 24.28
CA GLU A 392 44.11 14.86 23.35
C GLU A 392 43.63 14.69 21.91
N HIS A 393 44.31 15.29 20.93
CA HIS A 393 44.01 15.19 19.51
C HIS A 393 44.20 13.75 18.96
N GLN A 394 43.29 12.84 19.33
CA GLN A 394 43.37 11.41 19.08
C GLN A 394 41.95 10.84 18.88
N MET A 395 41.79 9.93 17.91
CA MET A 395 40.52 9.21 17.73
C MET A 395 40.18 8.39 18.98
N TYR A 396 38.89 8.30 19.31
CA TYR A 396 38.36 7.56 20.46
C TYR A 396 37.04 6.85 20.10
N SER A 397 36.78 5.70 20.73
CA SER A 397 35.62 4.83 20.49
C SER A 397 34.51 4.98 21.53
N ASP A 398 34.69 5.84 22.52
CA ASP A 398 33.76 6.10 23.63
C ASP A 398 32.37 6.60 23.18
N LEU A 399 32.23 6.97 21.90
CA LEU A 399 30.99 7.40 21.26
C LEU A 399 30.61 6.51 20.07
N ALA A 400 31.00 5.24 20.08
CA ALA A 400 30.67 4.30 19.00
C ALA A 400 29.15 4.09 18.89
N ALA A 401 28.45 3.91 20.02
CA ALA A 401 27.00 3.75 20.00
C ALA A 401 26.30 5.06 19.61
N ARG A 402 26.80 6.21 20.07
CA ARG A 402 26.27 7.52 19.66
C ARG A 402 26.50 7.80 18.17
N THR A 403 27.60 7.33 17.58
CA THR A 403 27.85 7.39 16.13
C THR A 403 26.80 6.61 15.35
N VAL A 404 26.52 5.37 15.76
CA VAL A 404 25.44 4.57 15.16
C VAL A 404 24.10 5.29 15.30
N ALA A 405 23.76 5.73 16.52
CA ALA A 405 22.51 6.42 16.80
C ALA A 405 22.35 7.73 16.01
N TRP A 406 23.45 8.45 15.75
CA TRP A 406 23.44 9.66 14.93
C TRP A 406 23.05 9.34 13.48
N PHE A 407 23.63 8.30 12.87
CA PHE A 407 23.28 7.90 11.51
C PHE A 407 21.89 7.25 11.39
N ASP A 408 21.47 6.48 12.39
CA ASP A 408 20.14 5.85 12.47
C ASP A 408 18.99 6.88 12.38
N ARG A 409 19.23 8.14 12.77
CA ARG A 409 18.23 9.21 12.67
C ARG A 409 17.91 9.64 11.24
N PHE A 410 18.71 9.27 10.26
CA PHE A 410 18.64 9.81 8.90
C PHE A 410 18.56 8.72 7.83
N ASP A 411 18.06 7.54 8.20
CA ASP A 411 17.66 6.46 7.29
C ASP A 411 16.67 5.52 8.01
N ARG A 412 15.42 5.98 8.11
CA ARG A 412 14.32 5.26 8.75
C ARG A 412 13.27 4.91 7.71
N PRO A 413 12.77 3.65 7.69
CA PRO A 413 11.78 3.24 6.71
C PRO A 413 10.47 4.04 6.88
N PRO A 414 9.73 4.28 5.79
CA PRO A 414 8.48 5.00 5.86
C PRO A 414 7.37 4.20 6.56
N THR A 415 6.30 4.89 6.89
CA THR A 415 5.04 4.31 7.38
C THR A 415 3.94 4.50 6.34
N ALA A 416 3.01 3.55 6.26
CA ALA A 416 1.86 3.61 5.37
C ALA A 416 0.56 3.65 6.19
N ASP A 417 -0.39 4.49 5.79
CA ASP A 417 -1.65 4.70 6.52
C ASP A 417 -2.72 3.72 6.02
N GLY A 418 -3.32 2.96 6.93
CA GLY A 418 -4.54 2.20 6.61
C GLY A 418 -5.68 3.14 6.21
N GLN A 419 -6.46 2.77 5.20
CA GLN A 419 -7.56 3.61 4.70
C GLN A 419 -8.86 2.82 4.59
N ALA A 420 -9.99 3.48 4.84
CA ALA A 420 -11.32 2.92 4.63
C ALA A 420 -12.04 3.65 3.49
N VAL A 421 -12.51 2.92 2.48
CA VAL A 421 -13.11 3.49 1.27
C VAL A 421 -14.48 2.86 1.01
N VAL A 422 -15.50 3.72 0.99
CA VAL A 422 -16.84 3.35 0.54
C VAL A 422 -16.93 3.47 -0.99
N LEU A 423 -17.35 2.41 -1.66
CA LEU A 423 -17.55 2.36 -3.11
C LEU A 423 -19.03 2.24 -3.46
N GLN A 424 -19.42 2.89 -4.55
CA GLN A 424 -20.68 2.64 -5.23
C GLN A 424 -20.39 1.76 -6.44
N LYS A 425 -21.29 0.79 -6.71
CA LYS A 425 -21.12 -0.13 -7.84
C LYS A 425 -21.00 0.62 -9.16
N GLY A 426 -20.06 0.22 -10.00
CA GLY A 426 -19.88 0.78 -11.35
C GLY A 426 -19.40 2.24 -11.42
N VAL A 427 -19.17 2.90 -10.28
CA VAL A 427 -18.67 4.29 -10.22
C VAL A 427 -17.20 4.27 -9.78
N PRO A 428 -16.25 4.69 -10.64
CA PRO A 428 -14.85 4.80 -10.25
C PRO A 428 -14.67 5.86 -9.15
N LYS A 429 -13.94 5.49 -8.10
CA LYS A 429 -13.58 6.39 -7.00
C LYS A 429 -12.07 6.59 -6.95
N ALA A 430 -11.64 7.84 -7.05
CA ALA A 430 -10.25 8.21 -6.87
C ALA A 430 -9.87 8.14 -5.38
N VAL A 431 -8.70 7.58 -5.11
CA VAL A 431 -8.08 7.46 -3.79
C VAL A 431 -6.61 7.82 -3.92
N VAL A 432 -6.09 8.57 -2.95
CA VAL A 432 -4.66 8.81 -2.80
C VAL A 432 -4.20 8.02 -1.59
N LEU A 433 -3.32 7.04 -1.82
CA LEU A 433 -2.69 6.28 -0.74
C LEU A 433 -1.71 7.19 0.00
N THR A 434 -1.76 7.20 1.33
CA THR A 434 -0.99 8.12 2.19
C THR A 434 -0.14 7.37 3.20
N GLY A 435 0.87 8.07 3.70
CA GLY A 435 1.87 7.59 4.63
C GLY A 435 2.83 8.72 4.95
N ALA A 436 3.71 8.47 5.90
CA ALA A 436 4.68 9.44 6.37
C ALA A 436 6.07 8.83 6.42
N ASP A 437 7.05 9.63 6.03
CA ASP A 437 8.45 9.28 6.16
C ASP A 437 9.00 9.95 7.42
N PRO A 438 9.62 9.23 8.37
CA PRO A 438 10.20 9.84 9.56
C PRO A 438 11.28 10.88 9.27
N ASP A 439 11.86 10.85 8.08
CA ASP A 439 12.92 11.74 7.59
C ASP A 439 12.38 12.79 6.59
N ASP A 440 11.04 12.97 6.53
CA ASP A 440 10.30 13.91 5.69
C ASP A 440 10.61 13.79 4.17
N GLN A 441 10.93 12.58 3.72
CA GLN A 441 11.26 12.30 2.32
C GLN A 441 10.03 12.13 1.43
N PRO A 442 10.13 12.44 0.13
CA PRO A 442 9.02 12.23 -0.81
C PRO A 442 8.77 10.74 -1.06
N LEU A 443 7.53 10.30 -0.88
CA LEU A 443 7.15 8.89 -0.94
C LEU A 443 6.56 8.47 -2.29
N THR A 444 6.78 7.20 -2.62
CA THR A 444 6.10 6.48 -3.70
C THR A 444 5.33 5.28 -3.14
N CYS A 445 4.31 4.80 -3.87
CA CYS A 445 3.46 3.70 -3.40
C CYS A 445 3.66 2.43 -4.22
N VAL A 446 3.77 1.31 -3.52
CA VAL A 446 3.82 -0.04 -4.08
C VAL A 446 2.52 -0.74 -3.74
N VAL A 447 1.78 -1.20 -4.75
CA VAL A 447 0.55 -2.00 -4.58
C VAL A 447 0.85 -3.41 -5.11
N PRO A 448 0.98 -4.42 -4.24
CA PRO A 448 1.24 -5.79 -4.66
C PRO A 448 0.04 -6.41 -5.39
N GLY A 449 0.28 -7.16 -6.46
CA GLY A 449 -0.72 -8.02 -7.11
C GLY A 449 -1.29 -7.51 -8.44
N ALA A 450 -2.24 -8.27 -8.99
CA ALA A 450 -2.89 -7.99 -10.28
C ALA A 450 -3.86 -6.79 -10.20
N SER A 451 -4.23 -6.24 -11.35
CA SER A 451 -5.15 -5.10 -11.50
C SER A 451 -6.58 -5.37 -11.02
N GLN A 452 -6.93 -6.62 -10.71
CA GLN A 452 -8.18 -7.02 -10.09
C GLN A 452 -7.90 -7.74 -8.77
N GLN A 453 -8.46 -7.23 -7.68
CA GLN A 453 -8.35 -7.79 -6.34
C GLN A 453 -9.75 -8.06 -5.82
N GLY A 454 -10.13 -9.34 -5.75
CA GLY A 454 -11.45 -9.74 -5.29
C GLY A 454 -12.59 -9.11 -6.10
N LYS A 455 -13.36 -8.27 -5.43
CA LYS A 455 -14.55 -7.56 -5.93
C LYS A 455 -14.22 -6.18 -6.51
N VAL A 456 -12.95 -5.77 -6.57
CA VAL A 456 -12.54 -4.43 -7.02
C VAL A 456 -11.42 -4.49 -8.05
N THR A 457 -11.57 -3.66 -9.09
CA THR A 457 -10.50 -3.37 -10.05
C THR A 457 -9.74 -2.13 -9.58
N VAL A 458 -8.42 -2.25 -9.48
CA VAL A 458 -7.49 -1.19 -9.05
C VAL A 458 -6.75 -0.65 -10.28
N GLY A 459 -7.12 0.55 -10.72
CA GLY A 459 -6.46 1.30 -11.78
C GLY A 459 -5.58 2.44 -11.26
N GLY A 460 -4.96 3.19 -12.18
CA GLY A 460 -4.06 4.31 -11.86
C GLY A 460 -2.60 3.91 -11.64
N SER A 461 -1.76 4.87 -11.28
CA SER A 461 -0.31 4.70 -11.10
C SER A 461 0.20 5.39 -9.84
N GLY A 462 1.31 4.88 -9.27
CA GLY A 462 1.90 5.43 -8.05
C GLY A 462 0.93 5.40 -6.86
N CYS A 463 0.81 6.51 -6.14
CA CYS A 463 -0.09 6.64 -4.99
C CYS A 463 -1.53 7.01 -5.38
N ALA A 464 -1.73 7.56 -6.58
CA ALA A 464 -3.05 7.92 -7.08
C ALA A 464 -3.72 6.69 -7.73
N ARG A 465 -4.72 6.15 -7.06
CA ARG A 465 -5.45 4.95 -7.48
C ARG A 465 -6.89 5.29 -7.84
N SER A 466 -7.45 4.53 -8.78
CA SER A 466 -8.87 4.58 -9.14
C SER A 466 -9.48 3.21 -8.89
N LEU A 467 -10.42 3.15 -7.94
CA LEU A 467 -11.04 1.91 -7.49
C LEU A 467 -12.43 1.81 -8.12
N THR A 468 -12.73 0.68 -8.76
CA THR A 468 -14.07 0.42 -9.31
C THR A 468 -14.55 -0.95 -8.84
N ALA A 469 -15.69 -0.98 -8.15
CA ALA A 469 -16.31 -2.24 -7.76
C ALA A 469 -16.81 -2.99 -9.01
N VAL A 470 -16.51 -4.29 -9.07
CA VAL A 470 -16.97 -5.18 -10.13
C VAL A 470 -18.51 -5.21 -10.13
N PRO A 471 -19.19 -5.22 -11.29
CA PRO A 471 -20.65 -5.32 -11.34
C PRO A 471 -21.15 -6.53 -10.53
N ARG A 472 -22.34 -6.42 -9.92
CA ARG A 472 -22.96 -7.51 -9.13
C ARG A 472 -22.17 -7.93 -7.88
N SER A 473 -21.41 -7.02 -7.27
CA SER A 473 -20.66 -7.26 -6.03
C SER A 473 -21.13 -6.35 -4.89
N ALA A 474 -21.23 -6.88 -3.67
CA ALA A 474 -21.63 -6.13 -2.46
C ALA A 474 -20.83 -6.60 -1.23
N GLY A 475 -20.91 -5.83 -0.15
CA GLY A 475 -20.24 -6.12 1.11
C GLY A 475 -18.79 -5.62 1.15
N THR A 476 -17.93 -6.31 1.90
CA THR A 476 -16.54 -5.86 2.13
C THR A 476 -15.53 -6.52 1.20
N ASP A 477 -14.39 -5.84 1.03
CA ASP A 477 -13.17 -6.33 0.37
C ASP A 477 -11.94 -5.58 0.93
N ALA A 478 -10.72 -6.00 0.59
CA ALA A 478 -9.51 -5.29 0.99
C ALA A 478 -8.31 -5.60 0.09
N PHE A 479 -7.36 -4.66 0.01
CA PHE A 479 -6.04 -4.90 -0.57
C PHE A 479 -4.93 -4.24 0.25
N ALA A 480 -3.71 -4.74 0.10
CA ALA A 480 -2.53 -4.21 0.78
C ALA A 480 -1.74 -3.23 -0.10
N PHE A 481 -1.01 -2.31 0.52
CA PHE A 481 -0.02 -1.46 -0.13
C PHE A 481 1.12 -1.12 0.82
N ARG A 482 2.21 -0.58 0.28
CA ARG A 482 3.37 -0.08 1.02
C ARG A 482 3.78 1.30 0.52
N MET A 483 4.40 2.06 1.41
CA MET A 483 5.19 3.23 1.04
C MET A 483 6.62 2.84 0.77
N ARG A 484 7.23 3.52 -0.18
CA ARG A 484 8.63 3.37 -0.54
C ARG A 484 9.25 4.75 -0.70
N ASP A 485 10.32 4.99 0.04
CA ASP A 485 11.07 6.23 -0.04
C ASP A 485 11.99 6.25 -1.29
N PRO A 486 12.69 7.37 -1.57
CA PRO A 486 13.61 7.46 -2.70
C PRO A 486 14.81 6.51 -2.58
N ASP A 487 15.19 6.11 -1.38
CA ASP A 487 16.34 5.24 -1.09
C ASP A 487 16.00 3.75 -1.28
N GLY A 488 14.70 3.45 -1.32
CA GLY A 488 14.14 2.16 -1.61
C GLY A 488 13.72 1.36 -0.38
N LEU A 489 13.77 1.93 0.83
CA LEU A 489 13.17 1.29 2.01
C LEU A 489 11.66 1.28 1.86
N GLU A 490 11.04 0.19 2.30
CA GLU A 490 9.59 0.01 2.26
C GLU A 490 8.99 -0.06 3.66
N SER A 491 7.79 0.48 3.80
CA SER A 491 6.97 0.30 4.99
C SER A 491 6.48 -1.14 5.14
N ALA A 492 6.00 -1.49 6.33
CA ALA A 492 5.11 -2.63 6.49
C ALA A 492 3.85 -2.48 5.62
N ASN A 493 3.15 -3.59 5.37
CA ASN A 493 1.88 -3.58 4.62
C ASN A 493 0.81 -2.78 5.38
N ALA A 494 0.29 -1.73 4.76
CA ALA A 494 -0.98 -1.10 5.14
C ALA A 494 -2.13 -1.71 4.34
N THR A 495 -3.34 -1.62 4.89
CA THR A 495 -4.54 -2.19 4.26
C THR A 495 -5.50 -1.08 3.87
N VAL A 496 -6.02 -1.15 2.64
CA VAL A 496 -7.20 -0.41 2.22
C VAL A 496 -8.41 -1.32 2.39
N SER A 497 -9.26 -1.00 3.36
CA SER A 497 -10.53 -1.70 3.60
C SER A 497 -11.64 -1.06 2.79
N LEU A 498 -12.43 -1.89 2.12
CA LEU A 498 -13.43 -1.46 1.15
C LEU A 498 -14.83 -1.89 1.60
N SER A 499 -15.81 -1.00 1.48
CA SER A 499 -17.23 -1.31 1.66
C SER A 499 -18.02 -0.93 0.41
N ILE A 500 -18.63 -1.90 -0.24
CA ILE A 500 -19.38 -1.73 -1.49
C ILE A 500 -20.87 -1.64 -1.15
N VAL A 501 -21.44 -0.46 -1.42
CA VAL A 501 -22.84 -0.13 -1.12
C VAL A 501 -23.73 -0.52 -2.30
N ASN A 502 -24.81 -1.24 -1.99
CA ASN A 502 -25.91 -1.52 -2.91
C ASN A 502 -27.01 -0.47 -2.75
N ARG A 503 -27.56 0.08 -3.84
CA ARG A 503 -28.73 0.97 -3.80
C ARG A 503 -29.98 0.19 -4.23
N PRO A 504 -31.13 0.38 -3.56
CA PRO A 504 -32.34 -0.34 -3.93
C PRO A 504 -32.84 0.05 -5.33
N PRO A 505 -33.54 -0.87 -6.02
CA PRO A 505 -34.14 -0.59 -7.32
C PRO A 505 -35.33 0.38 -7.18
N THR A 506 -35.91 0.78 -8.31
CA THR A 506 -37.15 1.57 -8.38
C THR A 506 -38.21 0.79 -9.16
N ALA A 507 -39.38 0.56 -8.56
CA ALA A 507 -40.51 -0.05 -9.26
C ALA A 507 -41.26 0.99 -10.11
N THR A 508 -41.77 0.60 -11.28
CA THR A 508 -42.55 1.50 -12.15
C THR A 508 -44.04 1.20 -12.03
N ASP A 509 -44.80 2.16 -11.50
CA ASP A 509 -46.27 2.06 -11.45
C ASP A 509 -46.89 1.98 -12.85
N ARG A 510 -48.03 1.30 -12.96
CA ARG A 510 -48.72 1.07 -14.23
C ARG A 510 -50.22 1.33 -14.12
N THR A 511 -50.78 1.85 -15.20
CA THR A 511 -52.23 1.87 -15.43
C THR A 511 -52.54 1.09 -16.70
N VAL A 512 -53.50 0.19 -16.64
CA VAL A 512 -53.96 -0.61 -17.80
C VAL A 512 -55.48 -0.64 -17.87
N GLU A 513 -56.03 -0.77 -19.07
CA GLU A 513 -57.46 -0.89 -19.31
C GLU A 513 -57.79 -2.33 -19.77
N VAL A 514 -58.94 -2.87 -19.35
CA VAL A 514 -59.40 -4.21 -19.72
C VAL A 514 -60.94 -4.26 -19.83
N GLY A 515 -61.47 -4.97 -20.83
CA GLY A 515 -62.91 -5.19 -20.96
C GLY A 515 -63.49 -6.11 -19.86
N VAL A 516 -64.76 -5.93 -19.49
CA VAL A 516 -65.47 -6.88 -18.60
C VAL A 516 -65.41 -8.31 -19.17
N GLY A 517 -65.13 -9.27 -18.30
CA GLY A 517 -64.93 -10.69 -18.67
C GLY A 517 -63.67 -10.96 -19.52
N GLU A 518 -62.84 -9.96 -19.80
CA GLU A 518 -61.57 -10.12 -20.53
C GLU A 518 -60.36 -10.26 -19.60
N ARG A 519 -59.21 -10.56 -20.21
CA ARG A 519 -57.92 -10.68 -19.55
C ARG A 519 -56.92 -9.75 -20.22
N VAL A 520 -56.08 -9.10 -19.42
CA VAL A 520 -54.95 -8.30 -19.89
C VAL A 520 -53.65 -8.83 -19.29
N ALA A 521 -52.65 -9.03 -20.14
CA ALA A 521 -51.29 -9.36 -19.71
C ALA A 521 -50.56 -8.06 -19.35
N ILE A 522 -49.91 -8.05 -18.19
CA ILE A 522 -49.27 -6.88 -17.61
C ILE A 522 -47.80 -7.23 -17.36
N ALA A 523 -46.90 -6.47 -17.98
CA ALA A 523 -45.48 -6.54 -17.73
C ALA A 523 -45.10 -5.56 -16.62
N LEU A 524 -44.65 -6.10 -15.49
CA LEU A 524 -44.11 -5.33 -14.37
C LEU A 524 -42.68 -4.93 -14.71
N THR A 525 -42.32 -3.68 -14.42
CA THR A 525 -41.02 -3.14 -14.78
C THR A 525 -40.45 -2.32 -13.63
N GLY A 526 -39.13 -2.22 -13.58
CA GLY A 526 -38.39 -1.35 -12.69
C GLY A 526 -37.06 -0.93 -13.31
N THR A 527 -36.36 -0.02 -12.66
CA THR A 527 -34.99 0.36 -13.01
C THR A 527 -34.09 0.27 -11.79
N ASP A 528 -32.85 -0.14 -12.01
CA ASP A 528 -31.85 -0.16 -10.96
C ASP A 528 -30.90 1.04 -11.11
N PRO A 529 -30.65 1.84 -10.05
CA PRO A 529 -29.71 2.96 -10.12
C PRO A 529 -28.25 2.51 -10.24
N ASP A 530 -27.92 1.26 -9.90
CA ASP A 530 -26.58 0.68 -10.02
C ASP A 530 -26.32 0.16 -11.47
N PRO A 531 -25.29 0.69 -12.16
CA PRO A 531 -25.02 0.36 -13.56
C PRO A 531 -24.86 -1.16 -13.82
N GLY A 532 -25.62 -1.67 -14.78
CA GLY A 532 -25.54 -3.07 -15.22
C GLY A 532 -26.48 -4.04 -14.51
N GLU A 533 -27.31 -3.59 -13.56
CA GLU A 533 -28.18 -4.48 -12.76
C GLU A 533 -29.66 -4.48 -13.20
N GLY A 534 -30.11 -3.50 -14.00
CA GLY A 534 -31.51 -3.35 -14.43
C GLY A 534 -32.14 -4.53 -15.22
N PHE A 535 -31.35 -5.48 -15.72
CA PHE A 535 -31.86 -6.69 -16.42
C PHE A 535 -32.08 -7.90 -15.51
N ALA A 536 -31.70 -7.79 -14.23
CA ALA A 536 -31.76 -8.91 -13.29
C ALA A 536 -32.85 -8.74 -12.23
N LEU A 537 -33.64 -7.68 -12.35
CA LEU A 537 -34.72 -7.38 -11.44
C LEU A 537 -35.73 -8.52 -11.42
N THR A 538 -36.02 -9.03 -10.23
CA THR A 538 -37.07 -10.02 -10.01
C THR A 538 -38.30 -9.32 -9.45
N CYS A 539 -39.48 -9.62 -9.99
CA CYS A 539 -40.72 -9.03 -9.49
C CYS A 539 -41.54 -10.05 -8.71
N THR A 540 -42.13 -9.62 -7.61
CA THR A 540 -43.07 -10.43 -6.83
C THR A 540 -44.44 -9.76 -6.79
N PRO A 541 -45.40 -10.19 -7.62
CA PRO A 541 -46.74 -9.61 -7.64
C PRO A 541 -47.62 -10.13 -6.50
N GLY A 542 -48.53 -9.28 -6.02
CA GLY A 542 -49.72 -9.73 -5.31
C GLY A 542 -50.62 -10.52 -6.26
N THR A 543 -50.96 -11.75 -5.88
CA THR A 543 -51.82 -12.64 -6.69
C THR A 543 -53.07 -13.03 -5.90
N GLY A 544 -54.14 -13.40 -6.62
CA GLY A 544 -55.42 -13.78 -6.03
C GLY A 544 -56.58 -12.88 -6.45
N PRO A 545 -57.75 -13.02 -5.80
CA PRO A 545 -58.94 -12.21 -6.07
C PRO A 545 -58.70 -10.74 -5.74
N THR A 546 -59.26 -9.85 -6.56
CA THR A 546 -59.30 -8.40 -6.36
C THR A 546 -60.76 -7.93 -6.32
N ALA A 547 -61.02 -6.62 -6.25
CA ALA A 547 -62.38 -6.09 -6.10
C ALA A 547 -63.25 -6.34 -7.35
N LEU A 548 -62.65 -6.25 -8.55
CA LEU A 548 -63.32 -6.36 -9.84
C LEU A 548 -62.76 -7.52 -10.69
N GLY A 549 -61.91 -8.38 -10.13
CA GLY A 549 -61.24 -9.41 -10.91
C GLY A 549 -60.34 -10.35 -10.11
N SER A 550 -59.29 -10.84 -10.76
CA SER A 550 -58.24 -11.65 -10.12
C SER A 550 -56.91 -11.52 -10.86
N VAL A 551 -55.81 -11.54 -10.11
CA VAL A 551 -54.45 -11.52 -10.63
C VAL A 551 -53.85 -12.92 -10.55
N SER A 552 -53.22 -13.37 -11.63
CA SER A 552 -52.56 -14.67 -11.74
C SER A 552 -51.23 -14.54 -12.49
N GLY A 553 -50.33 -15.51 -12.32
CA GLY A 553 -48.98 -15.48 -12.87
C GLY A 553 -47.92 -15.36 -11.78
N GLY A 554 -46.74 -14.85 -12.14
CA GLY A 554 -45.59 -14.72 -11.24
C GLY A 554 -44.38 -14.11 -11.94
N GLY A 555 -43.39 -13.65 -11.17
CA GLY A 555 -42.29 -12.87 -11.74
C GLY A 555 -42.78 -11.52 -12.28
N CYS A 556 -42.06 -10.96 -13.25
CA CYS A 556 -42.40 -9.66 -13.84
C CYS A 556 -43.51 -9.71 -14.90
N ASN A 557 -44.25 -10.82 -15.02
CA ASN A 557 -45.36 -10.94 -15.97
C ASN A 557 -46.57 -11.55 -15.27
N VAL A 558 -47.66 -10.80 -15.24
CA VAL A 558 -48.93 -11.23 -14.64
C VAL A 558 -50.09 -11.05 -15.60
N THR A 559 -51.19 -11.71 -15.31
CA THR A 559 -52.46 -11.55 -16.03
C THR A 559 -53.53 -11.12 -15.04
N TYR A 560 -54.17 -9.99 -15.32
CA TYR A 560 -55.38 -9.57 -14.65
C TYR A 560 -56.60 -10.08 -15.43
N ALA A 561 -57.53 -10.71 -14.73
CA ALA A 561 -58.79 -11.20 -15.28
C ALA A 561 -59.95 -10.43 -14.69
N ALA A 562 -60.63 -9.64 -15.52
CA ALA A 562 -61.80 -8.87 -15.11
C ALA A 562 -63.00 -9.78 -14.87
N GLY A 563 -63.77 -9.47 -13.84
CA GLY A 563 -65.13 -9.98 -13.66
C GLY A 563 -66.12 -9.23 -14.56
N ASP A 564 -67.40 -9.29 -14.18
CA ASP A 564 -68.51 -8.77 -14.99
C ASP A 564 -68.86 -7.30 -14.68
N ALA A 565 -68.10 -6.64 -13.80
CA ALA A 565 -68.36 -5.27 -13.35
C ALA A 565 -67.29 -4.29 -13.84
N THR A 566 -67.71 -3.09 -14.24
CA THR A 566 -66.82 -1.98 -14.61
C THR A 566 -66.36 -1.19 -13.38
N GLY A 567 -65.24 -0.47 -13.50
CA GLY A 567 -64.67 0.37 -12.44
C GLY A 567 -63.14 0.28 -12.34
N THR A 568 -62.57 0.85 -11.29
CA THR A 568 -61.12 0.82 -11.03
C THR A 568 -60.77 -0.24 -9.99
N ASP A 569 -59.74 -1.04 -10.27
CA ASP A 569 -59.14 -2.02 -9.37
C ASP A 569 -57.63 -1.80 -9.26
N SER A 570 -56.95 -2.43 -8.29
CA SER A 570 -55.50 -2.32 -8.16
C SER A 570 -54.85 -3.52 -7.45
N PHE A 571 -53.56 -3.74 -7.71
CA PHE A 571 -52.73 -4.68 -6.97
C PHE A 571 -51.27 -4.19 -6.85
N ALA A 572 -50.60 -4.59 -5.78
CA ALA A 572 -49.19 -4.25 -5.54
C ALA A 572 -48.23 -5.32 -6.07
N PHE A 573 -46.99 -4.93 -6.33
CA PHE A 573 -45.87 -5.83 -6.59
C PHE A 573 -44.59 -5.27 -5.97
N THR A 574 -43.57 -6.12 -5.78
CA THR A 574 -42.22 -5.66 -5.43
C THR A 574 -41.24 -5.95 -6.56
N VAL A 575 -40.15 -5.19 -6.59
CA VAL A 575 -39.00 -5.36 -7.48
C VAL A 575 -37.75 -5.53 -6.60
N ASP A 576 -36.99 -6.60 -6.83
CA ASP A 576 -35.80 -6.98 -6.05
C ASP A 576 -34.58 -7.11 -6.99
N ASP A 577 -33.46 -6.53 -6.58
CA ASP A 577 -32.19 -6.50 -7.32
C ASP A 577 -31.32 -7.76 -7.14
N GLY A 578 -31.65 -8.61 -6.16
CA GLY A 578 -30.90 -9.81 -5.78
C GLY A 578 -29.64 -9.53 -4.95
N PHE A 579 -29.42 -8.28 -4.53
CA PHE A 579 -28.29 -7.80 -3.72
C PHE A 579 -28.74 -7.13 -2.41
N GLY A 580 -30.03 -7.28 -2.07
CA GLY A 580 -30.63 -6.83 -0.80
C GLY A 580 -31.46 -5.56 -0.92
N GLY A 581 -31.65 -5.02 -2.13
CA GLY A 581 -32.55 -3.90 -2.39
C GLY A 581 -33.91 -4.37 -2.89
N VAL A 582 -34.98 -3.92 -2.23
CA VAL A 582 -36.37 -4.24 -2.60
C VAL A 582 -37.21 -2.97 -2.56
N GLU A 583 -38.01 -2.75 -3.60
CA GLU A 583 -38.91 -1.60 -3.72
C GLU A 583 -40.32 -2.04 -4.14
N ALA A 584 -41.36 -1.31 -3.73
CA ALA A 584 -42.75 -1.63 -4.06
C ALA A 584 -43.28 -0.76 -5.21
N GLY A 585 -44.19 -1.31 -6.02
CA GLY A 585 -44.92 -0.62 -7.07
C GLY A 585 -46.39 -1.04 -7.12
N THR A 586 -47.21 -0.27 -7.82
CA THR A 586 -48.66 -0.45 -7.94
C THR A 586 -49.10 -0.57 -9.40
N VAL A 587 -50.02 -1.51 -9.65
CA VAL A 587 -50.76 -1.59 -10.90
C VAL A 587 -52.20 -1.21 -10.66
N THR A 588 -52.67 -0.19 -11.39
CA THR A 588 -54.07 0.25 -11.46
C THR A 588 -54.70 -0.34 -12.71
N VAL A 589 -55.89 -0.94 -12.57
CA VAL A 589 -56.63 -1.55 -13.66
C VAL A 589 -57.98 -0.85 -13.81
N GLU A 590 -58.25 -0.30 -14.99
CA GLU A 590 -59.57 0.22 -15.35
C GLU A 590 -60.35 -0.84 -16.11
N VAL A 591 -61.39 -1.38 -15.49
CA VAL A 591 -62.31 -2.34 -16.10
C VAL A 591 -63.44 -1.59 -16.80
N VAL A 592 -63.53 -1.74 -18.12
CA VAL A 592 -64.47 -1.01 -18.99
C VAL A 592 -65.33 -1.98 -19.79
N GLU A 593 -66.34 -1.47 -20.49
CA GLU A 593 -67.06 -2.28 -21.48
C GLU A 593 -66.14 -2.60 -22.68
N PRO A 594 -66.07 -3.86 -23.15
CA PRO A 594 -65.18 -4.23 -24.25
C PRO A 594 -65.57 -3.52 -25.54
N THR A 595 -64.73 -2.59 -25.99
CA THR A 595 -64.87 -1.95 -27.29
C THR A 595 -64.30 -2.89 -28.37
N LEU A 596 -65.07 -3.13 -29.46
CA LEU A 596 -64.59 -3.86 -30.63
C LEU A 596 -64.37 -2.87 -31.79
N PRO A 597 -63.14 -2.38 -32.01
CA PRO A 597 -62.84 -1.42 -33.06
C PRO A 597 -63.28 -1.92 -34.45
N GLY A 598 -64.04 -1.09 -35.16
CA GLY A 598 -64.61 -1.43 -36.47
C GLY A 598 -65.98 -2.12 -36.42
N CYS A 599 -66.54 -2.35 -35.23
CA CYS A 599 -67.91 -2.80 -35.01
C CYS A 599 -68.73 -1.76 -34.26
N ARG A 600 -69.96 -1.52 -34.70
CA ARG A 600 -70.93 -0.69 -33.96
C ARG A 600 -71.57 -1.52 -32.85
N GLU A 601 -71.99 -0.82 -31.81
CA GLU A 601 -72.81 -1.41 -30.75
C GLU A 601 -74.08 -2.03 -31.34
N GLY A 602 -74.44 -3.24 -30.87
CA GLY A 602 -75.61 -3.98 -31.35
C GLY A 602 -75.48 -4.71 -32.70
N GLU A 603 -74.30 -4.75 -33.33
CA GLU A 603 -74.11 -5.53 -34.56
C GLU A 603 -74.29 -7.05 -34.37
N PRO A 604 -74.75 -7.79 -35.40
CA PRO A 604 -74.94 -9.25 -35.33
C PRO A 604 -73.67 -10.02 -35.01
N ALA A 605 -73.81 -11.21 -34.41
CA ALA A 605 -72.70 -12.06 -33.97
C ALA A 605 -71.66 -12.38 -35.07
N ASN A 606 -72.10 -12.61 -36.32
CA ASN A 606 -71.17 -12.80 -37.45
C ASN A 606 -70.29 -11.57 -37.71
N ALA A 607 -70.85 -10.35 -37.59
CA ALA A 607 -70.11 -9.12 -37.82
C ALA A 607 -69.13 -8.84 -36.68
N ARG A 608 -69.55 -9.07 -35.43
CA ARG A 608 -68.69 -9.01 -34.25
C ARG A 608 -67.53 -10.02 -34.31
N TYR A 609 -67.82 -11.26 -34.72
CA TYR A 609 -66.81 -12.28 -35.01
C TYR A 609 -65.77 -11.81 -36.00
N VAL A 610 -66.18 -11.22 -37.14
CA VAL A 610 -65.24 -10.69 -38.14
C VAL A 610 -64.38 -9.56 -37.55
N CYS A 611 -64.96 -8.60 -36.83
CA CYS A 611 -64.19 -7.53 -36.19
C CYS A 611 -63.14 -8.07 -35.21
N ARG A 612 -63.51 -9.07 -34.40
CA ARG A 612 -62.62 -9.71 -33.43
C ARG A 612 -61.50 -10.50 -34.10
N VAL A 613 -61.79 -11.21 -35.20
CA VAL A 613 -60.77 -11.89 -36.02
C VAL A 613 -59.74 -10.89 -36.59
N TYR A 614 -60.18 -9.73 -37.09
CA TYR A 614 -59.26 -8.68 -37.56
C TYR A 614 -58.34 -8.18 -36.44
N LEU A 615 -58.90 -7.89 -35.27
CA LEU A 615 -58.13 -7.41 -34.14
C LEU A 615 -57.12 -8.47 -33.65
N ASP A 616 -57.56 -9.71 -33.48
CA ASP A 616 -56.75 -10.78 -32.90
C ASP A 616 -55.72 -11.37 -33.86
N LEU A 617 -56.00 -11.43 -35.18
CA LEU A 617 -55.06 -11.94 -36.18
C LEU A 617 -54.24 -10.84 -36.85
N LEU A 618 -54.79 -9.66 -37.13
CA LEU A 618 -54.08 -8.61 -37.88
C LEU A 618 -53.68 -7.40 -37.02
N GLY A 619 -54.33 -7.17 -35.88
CA GLY A 619 -53.89 -6.18 -34.89
C GLY A 619 -54.45 -4.80 -35.14
N ARG A 620 -55.49 -4.72 -35.99
CA ARG A 620 -56.17 -3.49 -36.36
C ARG A 620 -57.67 -3.73 -36.46
N ALA A 621 -58.43 -2.63 -36.47
CA ALA A 621 -59.85 -2.65 -36.79
C ALA A 621 -60.08 -3.17 -38.22
N ALA A 622 -61.20 -3.88 -38.42
CA ALA A 622 -61.66 -4.24 -39.75
C ALA A 622 -62.04 -2.95 -40.51
N ASP A 623 -61.43 -2.72 -41.67
CA ASP A 623 -61.86 -1.66 -42.56
C ASP A 623 -63.24 -2.01 -43.17
N PRO A 624 -64.06 -1.02 -43.57
CA PRO A 624 -65.43 -1.29 -44.03
C PRO A 624 -65.52 -2.30 -45.18
N GLY A 625 -64.57 -2.25 -46.13
CA GLY A 625 -64.55 -3.13 -47.30
C GLY A 625 -64.15 -4.57 -46.94
N GLY A 626 -63.08 -4.71 -46.15
CA GLY A 626 -62.61 -5.99 -45.62
C GLY A 626 -63.68 -6.67 -44.76
N LYS A 627 -64.29 -5.93 -43.83
CA LYS A 627 -65.40 -6.42 -43.01
C LYS A 627 -66.55 -6.96 -43.85
N ALA A 628 -67.02 -6.18 -44.83
CA ALA A 628 -68.11 -6.60 -45.72
C ALA A 628 -67.76 -7.84 -46.56
N PHE A 629 -66.50 -7.98 -46.98
CA PHE A 629 -66.03 -9.17 -47.71
C PHE A 629 -66.12 -10.43 -46.85
N TRP A 630 -65.56 -10.40 -45.64
CA TRP A 630 -65.52 -11.57 -44.77
C TRP A 630 -66.89 -11.90 -44.17
N LEU A 631 -67.69 -10.88 -43.83
CA LEU A 631 -69.05 -11.07 -43.34
C LEU A 631 -69.90 -11.86 -44.34
N ARG A 632 -69.86 -11.50 -45.64
CA ARG A 632 -70.56 -12.27 -46.69
C ARG A 632 -70.13 -13.73 -46.77
N LYS A 633 -68.86 -14.04 -46.47
CA LYS A 633 -68.37 -15.44 -46.45
C LYS A 633 -68.89 -16.20 -45.24
N VAL A 634 -68.87 -15.58 -44.06
CA VAL A 634 -69.44 -16.17 -42.84
C VAL A 634 -70.94 -16.40 -43.00
N ASP A 635 -71.68 -15.40 -43.52
CA ASP A 635 -73.13 -15.49 -43.73
C ASP A 635 -73.52 -16.53 -44.79
N ALA A 636 -72.65 -16.76 -45.80
CA ALA A 636 -72.82 -17.81 -46.79
C ALA A 636 -72.47 -19.23 -46.26
N GLY A 637 -72.16 -19.37 -44.97
CA GLY A 637 -71.86 -20.65 -44.33
C GLY A 637 -70.45 -21.18 -44.59
N GLU A 638 -69.50 -20.33 -45.03
CA GLU A 638 -68.11 -20.77 -45.19
C GLU A 638 -67.53 -21.22 -43.83
N PRO A 639 -66.94 -22.42 -43.71
CA PRO A 639 -66.42 -22.90 -42.44
C PRO A 639 -65.37 -21.94 -41.86
N ARG A 640 -65.53 -21.58 -40.58
CA ARG A 640 -64.64 -20.61 -39.89
C ARG A 640 -63.16 -20.98 -39.97
N GLY A 641 -62.81 -22.27 -39.89
CA GLY A 641 -61.42 -22.71 -40.09
C GLY A 641 -60.87 -22.35 -41.47
N THR A 642 -61.67 -22.44 -42.53
CA THR A 642 -61.27 -22.00 -43.88
C THR A 642 -61.03 -20.50 -43.94
N ILE A 643 -61.84 -19.71 -43.24
CA ILE A 643 -61.64 -18.25 -43.11
C ILE A 643 -60.32 -17.96 -42.40
N ILE A 644 -60.05 -18.59 -41.25
CA ILE A 644 -58.82 -18.36 -40.49
C ILE A 644 -57.58 -18.75 -41.29
N ARG A 645 -57.60 -19.85 -42.04
CA ARG A 645 -56.49 -20.22 -42.95
C ARG A 645 -56.23 -19.15 -44.01
N LYS A 646 -57.27 -18.49 -44.54
CA LYS A 646 -57.09 -17.40 -45.49
C LYS A 646 -56.45 -16.17 -44.85
N PHE A 647 -56.80 -15.83 -43.60
CA PHE A 647 -56.11 -14.77 -42.83
C PHE A 647 -54.65 -15.13 -42.57
N GLN A 648 -54.38 -16.36 -42.14
CA GLN A 648 -53.01 -16.84 -41.85
C GLN A 648 -52.11 -16.85 -43.10
N GLY A 649 -52.69 -16.98 -44.31
CA GLY A 649 -51.95 -16.89 -45.57
C GLY A 649 -51.57 -15.46 -46.00
N THR A 650 -52.03 -14.43 -45.29
CA THR A 650 -51.75 -13.03 -45.67
C THR A 650 -50.35 -12.57 -45.26
N PRO A 651 -49.68 -11.71 -46.05
CA PRO A 651 -48.43 -11.07 -45.64
C PRO A 651 -48.57 -10.26 -44.34
N GLU A 652 -49.75 -9.70 -44.09
CA GLU A 652 -50.05 -8.92 -42.89
C GLU A 652 -49.96 -9.76 -41.61
N TYR A 653 -50.60 -10.94 -41.61
CA TYR A 653 -50.48 -11.89 -40.51
C TYR A 653 -49.01 -12.32 -40.28
N ALA A 654 -48.29 -12.64 -41.35
CA ALA A 654 -46.90 -13.06 -41.24
C ALA A 654 -46.00 -11.98 -40.61
N ARG A 655 -46.16 -10.70 -40.98
CA ARG A 655 -45.43 -9.59 -40.35
C ARG A 655 -45.75 -9.46 -38.87
N ARG A 656 -47.02 -9.60 -38.49
CA ARG A 656 -47.42 -9.53 -37.07
C ARG A 656 -46.79 -10.63 -36.23
N VAL A 657 -46.73 -11.87 -36.74
CA VAL A 657 -46.05 -12.96 -36.03
C VAL A 657 -44.58 -12.61 -35.76
N VAL A 658 -43.89 -12.02 -36.74
CA VAL A 658 -42.49 -11.60 -36.55
C VAL A 658 -42.37 -10.49 -35.51
N ASP A 659 -43.23 -9.46 -35.58
CA ASP A 659 -43.23 -8.37 -34.61
C ASP A 659 -43.41 -8.88 -33.18
N ASP A 660 -44.35 -9.80 -32.98
CA ASP A 660 -44.64 -10.36 -31.67
C ASP A 660 -43.45 -11.14 -31.12
N VAL A 661 -42.73 -11.92 -31.96
CA VAL A 661 -41.52 -12.62 -31.53
C VAL A 661 -40.43 -11.63 -31.11
N TYR A 662 -40.17 -10.60 -31.91
CA TYR A 662 -39.14 -9.61 -31.59
C TYR A 662 -39.46 -8.81 -30.32
N ARG A 663 -40.72 -8.40 -30.14
CA ARG A 663 -41.15 -7.71 -28.91
C ARG A 663 -41.04 -8.61 -27.69
N THR A 664 -41.38 -9.89 -27.83
CA THR A 664 -41.33 -10.85 -26.72
C THR A 664 -39.90 -11.15 -26.28
N PHE A 665 -38.99 -11.45 -27.22
CA PHE A 665 -37.66 -11.95 -26.86
C PHE A 665 -36.56 -10.88 -26.90
N LEU A 666 -36.73 -9.79 -27.65
CA LEU A 666 -35.73 -8.71 -27.77
C LEU A 666 -36.22 -7.36 -27.22
N GLN A 667 -37.50 -7.23 -26.87
CA GLN A 667 -38.12 -6.00 -26.35
C GLN A 667 -37.99 -4.80 -27.31
N ARG A 668 -38.02 -5.07 -28.61
CA ARG A 668 -38.04 -4.04 -29.66
C ARG A 668 -38.81 -4.51 -30.89
N ASN A 669 -39.11 -3.59 -31.79
CA ASN A 669 -39.60 -3.96 -33.12
C ASN A 669 -38.45 -4.52 -33.99
N PRO A 670 -38.75 -5.44 -34.93
CA PRO A 670 -37.79 -5.84 -35.94
C PRO A 670 -37.48 -4.64 -36.85
N ASP A 671 -36.26 -4.61 -37.40
CA ASP A 671 -35.94 -3.70 -38.49
C ASP A 671 -36.69 -4.12 -39.77
N PRO A 672 -36.92 -3.20 -40.73
CA PRO A 672 -37.74 -3.49 -41.90
C PRO A 672 -37.26 -4.69 -42.75
N SER A 673 -35.94 -4.89 -42.89
CA SER A 673 -35.41 -6.00 -43.69
C SER A 673 -35.49 -7.33 -42.97
N GLY A 674 -35.19 -7.37 -41.67
CA GLY A 674 -35.40 -8.53 -40.81
C GLY A 674 -36.87 -8.96 -40.75
N GLN A 675 -37.79 -7.99 -40.61
CA GLN A 675 -39.23 -8.25 -40.62
C GLN A 675 -39.67 -8.88 -41.95
N ALA A 676 -39.25 -8.30 -43.08
CA ALA A 676 -39.61 -8.81 -44.41
C ALA A 676 -39.05 -10.22 -44.67
N TYR A 677 -37.80 -10.47 -44.28
CA TYR A 677 -37.15 -11.78 -44.43
C TYR A 677 -37.92 -12.89 -43.70
N TRP A 678 -38.20 -12.67 -42.42
CA TRP A 678 -38.89 -13.66 -41.59
C TRP A 678 -40.37 -13.80 -41.95
N ALA A 679 -41.05 -12.71 -42.30
CA ALA A 679 -42.44 -12.77 -42.74
C ALA A 679 -42.58 -13.60 -44.03
N GLY A 680 -41.63 -13.48 -44.96
CA GLY A 680 -41.59 -14.30 -46.17
C GLY A 680 -41.40 -15.80 -45.88
N LYS A 681 -40.68 -16.14 -44.79
CA LYS A 681 -40.51 -17.53 -44.33
C LYS A 681 -41.78 -18.07 -43.67
N VAL A 682 -42.39 -17.29 -42.78
CA VAL A 682 -43.66 -17.64 -42.11
C VAL A 682 -44.75 -17.90 -43.15
N GLN A 683 -44.85 -17.05 -44.17
CA GLN A 683 -45.86 -17.21 -45.24
C GLN A 683 -45.70 -18.51 -46.05
N ARG A 684 -44.47 -19.06 -46.14
CA ARG A 684 -44.18 -20.32 -46.84
C ARG A 684 -44.38 -21.56 -45.96
N GLY A 685 -44.95 -21.40 -44.76
CA GLY A 685 -45.28 -22.51 -43.86
C GLY A 685 -44.19 -22.85 -42.84
N THR A 686 -43.23 -21.96 -42.61
CA THR A 686 -42.21 -22.15 -41.56
C THR A 686 -42.88 -22.14 -40.18
N ASN A 687 -42.52 -23.09 -39.30
CA ASN A 687 -43.02 -23.12 -37.92
C ASN A 687 -42.50 -21.86 -37.17
N PRO A 688 -43.36 -21.08 -36.50
CA PRO A 688 -42.95 -19.97 -35.64
C PRO A 688 -41.82 -20.29 -34.65
N ASP A 689 -41.67 -21.54 -34.21
CA ASP A 689 -40.55 -21.95 -33.34
C ASP A 689 -39.17 -21.84 -33.99
N GLU A 690 -39.06 -22.02 -35.31
CA GLU A 690 -37.80 -21.82 -36.01
C GLU A 690 -37.36 -20.36 -35.91
N LEU A 691 -38.30 -19.43 -36.12
CA LEU A 691 -38.06 -18.00 -35.93
C LEU A 691 -37.69 -17.68 -34.46
N ARG A 692 -38.44 -18.20 -33.48
CA ARG A 692 -38.16 -17.97 -32.05
C ARG A 692 -36.77 -18.46 -31.67
N SER A 693 -36.40 -19.68 -32.06
CA SER A 693 -35.10 -20.27 -31.72
C SER A 693 -33.92 -19.46 -32.26
N GLN A 694 -34.05 -18.89 -33.46
CA GLN A 694 -33.02 -18.04 -34.08
C GLN A 694 -32.90 -16.69 -33.38
N VAL A 695 -34.03 -16.07 -33.04
CA VAL A 695 -34.06 -14.81 -32.29
C VAL A 695 -33.43 -14.98 -30.91
N ILE A 696 -33.82 -16.03 -30.17
CA ILE A 696 -33.29 -16.35 -28.84
C ILE A 696 -31.80 -16.75 -28.90
N GLY A 697 -31.37 -17.45 -29.97
CA GLY A 697 -29.98 -17.86 -30.14
C GLY A 697 -29.01 -16.73 -30.51
N SER A 698 -29.52 -15.55 -30.89
CA SER A 698 -28.75 -14.43 -31.42
C SER A 698 -27.77 -13.80 -30.43
N ASN A 699 -26.76 -13.08 -30.94
CA ASN A 699 -25.84 -12.31 -30.10
C ASN A 699 -26.56 -11.18 -29.35
N GLU A 700 -27.60 -10.61 -29.93
CA GLU A 700 -28.37 -9.56 -29.27
C GLU A 700 -29.08 -10.09 -28.02
N TYR A 701 -29.73 -11.24 -28.15
CA TYR A 701 -30.36 -11.91 -27.02
C TYR A 701 -29.34 -12.26 -25.93
N TRP A 702 -28.17 -12.79 -26.32
CA TRP A 702 -27.08 -13.10 -25.39
C TRP A 702 -26.61 -11.90 -24.58
N THR A 703 -26.36 -10.77 -25.24
CA THR A 703 -25.94 -9.55 -24.56
C THR A 703 -27.03 -9.06 -23.62
N LYS A 704 -28.30 -9.05 -24.07
CA LYS A 704 -29.45 -8.68 -23.22
C LYS A 704 -29.63 -9.61 -22.03
N ALA A 705 -29.29 -10.89 -22.19
CA ALA A 705 -29.35 -11.87 -21.12
C ALA A 705 -28.18 -11.76 -20.12
N GLY A 706 -27.23 -10.83 -20.27
CA GLY A 706 -26.10 -10.66 -19.34
C GLY A 706 -24.79 -11.33 -19.78
N ALA A 707 -24.69 -11.73 -21.04
CA ALA A 707 -23.45 -12.18 -21.69
C ALA A 707 -22.70 -13.34 -21.01
N SER A 708 -23.42 -14.23 -20.31
CA SER A 708 -22.86 -15.44 -19.71
C SER A 708 -23.75 -16.68 -19.96
N PRO A 709 -23.19 -17.90 -19.91
CA PRO A 709 -23.98 -19.12 -20.06
C PRO A 709 -25.09 -19.25 -19.01
N GLN A 710 -24.81 -18.87 -17.77
CA GLN A 710 -25.75 -18.93 -16.64
C GLN A 710 -26.93 -17.97 -16.86
N SER A 711 -26.61 -16.74 -17.23
CA SER A 711 -27.61 -15.69 -17.41
C SER A 711 -28.45 -15.90 -18.67
N PHE A 712 -27.85 -16.45 -19.73
CA PHE A 712 -28.58 -16.95 -20.90
C PHE A 712 -29.56 -18.07 -20.53
N ALA A 713 -29.14 -19.06 -19.73
CA ALA A 713 -30.00 -20.15 -19.32
C ALA A 713 -31.20 -19.67 -18.50
N ALA A 714 -30.97 -18.76 -17.55
CA ALA A 714 -32.04 -18.18 -16.73
C ALA A 714 -33.08 -17.43 -17.59
N ALA A 715 -32.62 -16.57 -18.51
CA ALA A 715 -33.50 -15.81 -19.41
C ALA A 715 -34.29 -16.72 -20.36
N LEU A 716 -33.64 -17.76 -20.91
CA LEU A 716 -34.24 -18.72 -21.83
C LEU A 716 -35.46 -19.40 -21.21
N TYR A 717 -35.33 -19.99 -20.02
CA TYR A 717 -36.45 -20.65 -19.35
C TYR A 717 -37.53 -19.66 -18.95
N GLN A 718 -37.16 -18.53 -18.35
CA GLN A 718 -38.13 -17.52 -17.91
C GLN A 718 -39.03 -17.05 -19.04
N GLN A 719 -38.49 -16.85 -20.25
CA GLN A 719 -39.26 -16.34 -21.37
C GLN A 719 -39.95 -17.44 -22.20
N VAL A 720 -39.36 -18.63 -22.31
CA VAL A 720 -39.95 -19.73 -23.10
C VAL A 720 -40.98 -20.51 -22.30
N THR A 721 -40.68 -20.90 -21.06
CA THR A 721 -41.57 -21.73 -20.23
C THR A 721 -42.42 -20.91 -19.27
N ARG A 722 -42.24 -19.58 -19.24
CA ARG A 722 -42.92 -18.66 -18.33
C ARG A 722 -42.68 -18.96 -16.85
N THR A 723 -41.56 -19.63 -16.54
CA THR A 723 -41.18 -20.02 -15.17
C THR A 723 -39.69 -19.81 -14.96
N PRO A 724 -39.25 -19.42 -13.75
CA PRO A 724 -37.83 -19.32 -13.43
C PRO A 724 -37.10 -20.64 -13.64
N ALA A 725 -35.85 -20.56 -14.12
CA ALA A 725 -35.00 -21.73 -14.26
C ALA A 725 -34.61 -22.29 -12.89
N THR A 726 -34.66 -23.61 -12.72
CA THR A 726 -34.05 -24.29 -11.57
C THR A 726 -32.53 -24.31 -11.70
N SER A 727 -31.81 -24.43 -10.59
CA SER A 727 -30.34 -24.55 -10.59
C SER A 727 -29.84 -25.72 -11.45
N ALA A 728 -30.57 -26.84 -11.48
CA ALA A 728 -30.25 -27.99 -12.31
C ALA A 728 -30.39 -27.69 -13.82
N GLN A 729 -31.44 -26.98 -14.22
CA GLN A 729 -31.65 -26.57 -15.60
C GLN A 729 -30.57 -25.58 -16.08
N VAL A 730 -30.18 -24.63 -15.21
CA VAL A 730 -29.08 -23.70 -15.50
C VAL A 730 -27.78 -24.46 -15.70
N ALA A 731 -27.41 -25.34 -14.77
CA ALA A 731 -26.20 -26.16 -14.87
C ALA A 731 -26.17 -27.01 -16.15
N GLY A 732 -27.31 -27.60 -16.53
CA GLY A 732 -27.42 -28.39 -17.76
C GLY A 732 -27.18 -27.57 -19.04
N ILE A 733 -27.73 -26.37 -19.14
CA ILE A 733 -27.50 -25.49 -20.29
C ILE A 733 -26.04 -25.02 -20.36
N VAL A 734 -25.46 -24.63 -19.21
CA VAL A 734 -24.05 -24.22 -19.12
C VAL A 734 -23.15 -25.35 -19.63
N SER A 735 -23.32 -26.56 -19.10
CA SER A 735 -22.56 -27.73 -19.52
C SER A 735 -22.73 -28.04 -21.02
N ALA A 736 -23.91 -27.84 -21.58
CA ALA A 736 -24.15 -28.05 -23.00
C ALA A 736 -23.43 -26.99 -23.88
N ILE A 737 -23.40 -25.73 -23.45
CA ILE A 737 -22.65 -24.65 -24.13
C ILE A 737 -21.15 -24.93 -24.08
N ASP A 738 -20.64 -25.31 -22.91
CA ASP A 738 -19.23 -25.68 -22.73
C ASP A 738 -18.87 -26.91 -23.57
N GLY A 739 -19.83 -27.83 -23.75
CA GLY A 739 -19.74 -28.97 -24.67
C GLY A 739 -19.94 -28.64 -26.15
N GLY A 740 -20.03 -27.35 -26.52
CA GLY A 740 -20.08 -26.88 -27.91
C GLY A 740 -21.47 -26.81 -28.56
N ARG A 741 -22.56 -27.02 -27.82
CA ARG A 741 -23.92 -26.81 -28.36
C ARG A 741 -24.18 -25.33 -28.62
N THR A 742 -24.78 -25.02 -29.76
CA THR A 742 -25.15 -23.62 -30.08
C THR A 742 -26.37 -23.18 -29.28
N ARG A 743 -26.43 -21.88 -28.94
CA ARG A 743 -27.60 -21.27 -28.26
C ARG A 743 -28.90 -21.47 -29.02
N THR A 744 -28.87 -21.39 -30.36
CA THR A 744 -30.04 -21.66 -31.21
C THR A 744 -30.55 -23.09 -31.04
N SER A 745 -29.65 -24.09 -31.01
CA SER A 745 -30.05 -25.50 -30.80
C SER A 745 -30.64 -25.75 -29.41
N LEU A 746 -30.15 -25.02 -28.40
CA LEU A 746 -30.63 -25.10 -27.02
C LEU A 746 -32.00 -24.44 -26.90
N ALA A 747 -32.18 -23.25 -27.48
CA ALA A 747 -33.46 -22.57 -27.54
C ALA A 747 -34.53 -23.43 -28.23
N ALA A 748 -34.19 -24.05 -29.36
CA ALA A 748 -35.08 -24.99 -30.05
C ALA A 748 -35.46 -26.20 -29.17
N SER A 749 -34.52 -26.72 -28.38
CA SER A 749 -34.78 -27.85 -27.47
C SER A 749 -35.74 -27.48 -26.33
N VAL A 750 -35.62 -26.26 -25.78
CA VAL A 750 -36.52 -25.78 -24.72
C VAL A 750 -37.90 -25.43 -25.27
N LEU A 751 -37.98 -24.81 -26.46
CA LEU A 751 -39.25 -24.52 -27.14
C LEU A 751 -40.06 -25.79 -27.40
N ALA A 752 -39.41 -26.85 -27.90
CA ALA A 752 -40.05 -28.14 -28.18
C ALA A 752 -40.24 -29.05 -26.94
N SER A 753 -39.91 -28.56 -25.74
CA SER A 753 -40.12 -29.32 -24.50
C SER A 753 -41.59 -29.30 -24.10
N SER A 754 -42.02 -30.25 -23.26
CA SER A 754 -43.40 -30.25 -22.72
C SER A 754 -43.75 -28.95 -21.99
N ALA A 755 -42.78 -28.33 -21.31
CA ALA A 755 -42.96 -27.05 -20.64
C ALA A 755 -43.09 -25.88 -21.63
N GLY A 756 -42.29 -25.89 -22.71
CA GLY A 756 -42.40 -24.93 -23.81
C GLY A 756 -43.75 -25.02 -24.52
N ASP A 757 -44.17 -26.22 -24.92
CA ASP A 757 -45.48 -26.46 -25.54
C ASP A 757 -46.64 -26.07 -24.61
N THR A 758 -46.51 -26.33 -23.31
CA THR A 758 -47.51 -25.91 -22.31
C THR A 758 -47.68 -24.39 -22.30
N ALA A 759 -46.56 -23.65 -22.27
CA ALA A 759 -46.58 -22.20 -22.31
C ALA A 759 -47.16 -21.66 -23.63
N THR A 760 -46.88 -22.31 -24.76
CA THR A 760 -47.46 -21.98 -26.08
C THR A 760 -48.97 -22.16 -26.08
N VAL A 761 -49.48 -23.30 -25.59
CA VAL A 761 -50.93 -23.56 -25.53
C VAL A 761 -51.62 -22.54 -24.63
N GLN A 762 -51.09 -22.31 -23.43
CA GLN A 762 -51.62 -21.31 -22.50
C GLN A 762 -51.66 -19.91 -23.15
N GLY A 763 -50.57 -19.51 -23.80
CA GLY A 763 -50.49 -18.22 -24.47
C GLY A 763 -51.51 -18.02 -25.58
N ILE A 764 -51.81 -19.08 -26.37
CA ILE A 764 -52.82 -19.01 -27.42
C ILE A 764 -54.22 -18.88 -26.83
N TYR A 765 -54.54 -19.63 -25.77
CA TYR A 765 -55.83 -19.55 -25.10
C TYR A 765 -56.05 -18.18 -24.43
N GLU A 766 -55.04 -17.67 -23.74
CA GLU A 766 -55.06 -16.35 -23.13
C GLU A 766 -55.22 -15.26 -24.20
N ARG A 767 -54.51 -15.40 -25.32
CA ARG A 767 -54.54 -14.42 -26.41
C ARG A 767 -55.85 -14.41 -27.19
N TYR A 768 -56.45 -15.56 -27.45
CA TYR A 768 -57.60 -15.64 -28.37
C TYR A 768 -58.93 -15.91 -27.66
N LEU A 769 -58.93 -16.66 -26.55
CA LEU A 769 -60.14 -16.95 -25.77
C LEU A 769 -60.24 -16.15 -24.47
N ARG A 770 -59.20 -15.38 -24.10
CA ARG A 770 -59.15 -14.57 -22.86
C ARG A 770 -59.41 -15.40 -21.60
N ARG A 771 -59.00 -16.68 -21.61
CA ARG A 771 -59.06 -17.56 -20.43
C ARG A 771 -57.86 -18.48 -20.36
N THR A 772 -57.57 -18.97 -19.16
CA THR A 772 -56.61 -20.05 -18.94
C THR A 772 -57.26 -21.39 -19.36
N PRO A 773 -56.57 -22.23 -20.13
CA PRO A 773 -57.07 -23.57 -20.46
C PRO A 773 -57.02 -24.49 -19.23
N PRO A 774 -58.07 -25.29 -18.95
CA PRO A 774 -57.97 -26.37 -17.97
C PRO A 774 -56.90 -27.40 -18.39
N ALA A 775 -56.38 -28.14 -17.41
CA ALA A 775 -55.30 -29.10 -17.62
C ALA A 775 -55.59 -30.11 -18.75
N SER A 776 -56.85 -30.55 -18.89
CA SER A 776 -57.25 -31.48 -19.95
C SER A 776 -57.06 -30.92 -21.37
N GLU A 777 -57.33 -29.63 -21.59
CA GLU A 777 -57.12 -28.96 -22.88
C GLU A 777 -55.62 -28.75 -23.14
N VAL A 778 -54.85 -28.40 -22.11
CA VAL A 778 -53.38 -28.30 -22.20
C VAL A 778 -52.80 -29.64 -22.60
N THR A 779 -53.11 -30.72 -21.87
CA THR A 779 -52.59 -32.07 -22.15
C THR A 779 -52.95 -32.52 -23.57
N TYR A 780 -54.17 -32.27 -24.02
CA TYR A 780 -54.59 -32.61 -25.39
C TYR A 780 -53.74 -31.90 -26.44
N TRP A 781 -53.59 -30.57 -26.34
CA TRP A 781 -52.89 -29.80 -27.36
C TRP A 781 -51.37 -29.96 -27.31
N VAL A 782 -50.77 -30.09 -26.12
CA VAL A 782 -49.36 -30.43 -25.98
C VAL A 782 -49.07 -31.78 -26.64
N GLY A 783 -49.90 -32.80 -26.41
CA GLY A 783 -49.75 -34.09 -27.09
C GLY A 783 -49.87 -33.98 -28.62
N LYS A 784 -50.70 -33.07 -29.13
CA LYS A 784 -50.80 -32.79 -30.57
C LYS A 784 -49.56 -32.09 -31.12
N LEU A 785 -49.04 -31.08 -30.44
CA LEU A 785 -47.82 -30.36 -30.83
C LEU A 785 -46.63 -31.32 -30.88
N GLN A 786 -46.47 -32.17 -29.86
CA GLN A 786 -45.43 -33.21 -29.81
C GLN A 786 -45.59 -34.28 -30.90
N SER A 787 -46.80 -34.50 -31.42
CA SER A 787 -47.05 -35.39 -32.56
C SER A 787 -46.90 -34.71 -33.94
N GLY A 788 -46.42 -33.46 -33.99
CA GLY A 788 -46.13 -32.73 -35.22
C GLY A 788 -47.25 -31.82 -35.73
N VAL A 789 -48.31 -31.59 -34.95
CA VAL A 789 -49.31 -30.55 -35.27
C VAL A 789 -48.67 -29.18 -35.09
N THR A 790 -48.87 -28.27 -36.05
CA THR A 790 -48.27 -26.93 -35.99
C THR A 790 -49.05 -25.98 -35.08
N GLU A 791 -48.36 -24.99 -34.53
CA GLU A 791 -48.98 -23.90 -33.75
C GLU A 791 -50.07 -23.17 -34.56
N LEU A 792 -49.86 -22.96 -35.86
CA LEU A 792 -50.85 -22.34 -36.75
C LEU A 792 -52.17 -23.13 -36.78
N ARG A 793 -52.11 -24.46 -36.72
CA ARG A 793 -53.29 -25.32 -36.68
C ARG A 793 -54.02 -25.25 -35.35
N LEU A 794 -53.28 -25.09 -34.25
CA LEU A 794 -53.85 -24.83 -32.92
C LEU A 794 -54.56 -23.47 -32.88
N ILE A 795 -53.92 -22.40 -33.37
CA ILE A 795 -54.53 -21.07 -33.49
C ILE A 795 -55.82 -21.13 -34.33
N GLU A 796 -55.80 -21.84 -35.46
CA GLU A 796 -56.98 -22.03 -36.31
C GLU A 796 -58.12 -22.71 -35.55
N ALA A 797 -57.82 -23.80 -34.83
CA ALA A 797 -58.83 -24.55 -34.09
C ALA A 797 -59.45 -23.72 -32.95
N VAL A 798 -58.63 -22.92 -32.25
CA VAL A 798 -59.07 -22.05 -31.15
C VAL A 798 -59.99 -20.94 -31.67
N ILE A 799 -59.58 -20.23 -32.72
CA ILE A 799 -60.36 -19.09 -33.26
C ILE A 799 -61.60 -19.56 -34.02
N ALA A 800 -61.56 -20.72 -34.67
CA ALA A 800 -62.72 -21.30 -35.34
C ALA A 800 -63.75 -21.93 -34.37
N SER A 801 -63.47 -21.97 -33.07
CA SER A 801 -64.32 -22.62 -32.06
C SER A 801 -65.62 -21.87 -31.78
N ASN A 802 -66.67 -22.58 -31.37
CA ASN A 802 -67.92 -21.95 -30.91
C ASN A 802 -67.72 -21.05 -29.70
N GLU A 803 -66.68 -21.28 -28.90
CA GLU A 803 -66.36 -20.42 -27.78
C GLU A 803 -65.88 -19.05 -28.26
N TYR A 804 -64.89 -19.00 -29.15
CA TYR A 804 -64.39 -17.74 -29.70
C TYR A 804 -65.50 -16.92 -30.34
N TYR A 805 -66.38 -17.55 -31.12
CA TYR A 805 -67.50 -16.88 -31.78
C TYR A 805 -68.54 -16.30 -30.82
N ARG A 806 -68.77 -16.93 -29.67
CA ARG A 806 -69.68 -16.39 -28.65
C ARG A 806 -69.06 -15.26 -27.84
N ARG A 807 -67.73 -15.22 -27.75
CA ARG A 807 -66.97 -14.17 -27.04
C ARG A 807 -66.73 -12.92 -27.88
N ALA A 808 -66.88 -13.02 -29.21
CA ALA A 808 -66.84 -11.89 -30.12
C ALA A 808 -68.16 -11.13 -30.07
#